data_AF-A0A8C5FUE5-F1
#
_entry.id   AF-A0A8C5FUE5-F1
#
_cell.length_a   1.000
_cell.length_b   1.000
_cell.length_c   1.000
_cell.angle_alpha   90.00
_cell.angle_beta   90.00
_cell.angle_gamma   90.00
#
_symmetry.space_group_name_H-M   'P 1'
#
loop_
_entity.id
_entity.type
_entity.pdbx_description
1 polymer ?
#
loop_
_entity_poly.entity_id
_entity_poly.type
_entity_poly.pdbx_seq_one_letter_code
_entity_poly.pdbx_strand_id
1 'polypeptide(L)'
;MAGQQFQYDDSGNTFFYFLTSFVGLIVIPATYYLWPRDQNAEQLRLKSLRRVHGRCLWYRLRLMKSQQSIVPTLKKAALLFGWVVFLLLAYKVSKLDREYQEYNPYEVLHLDPGATTSEIKKQYHLLSKKFHPDKGGDEAAFMMITKAYAALTNEQTKKNWELYGDPDGPRATNFGIALPAWIVDQKNSMLVLLVYGLAFMVILPVVVGTWWYRSIRYSGDQILINTTQLFMHFMYKTPNMNMKRLAMVLTAAFEFDPRSNKEATIRPTDNIEVPQLIRELGNINVKKKEPPFCYPYSLKARVLVLAHLSRMEISEDLEEDQRFAVRKSPALLQEMVNVGCQLTMMANSRGGFHAPRLVSIENCMKLTQMIVQGLQETKSPLLQLPHFDEEHLRYCVSKKYKVRSLQDLVSLKDSERRSMLRFLVEEKYDEVISVLGSFPHIAMETKLQVLDDEDSNNITAGSIVTVTVTLTRKRMAVSMTFIQKQSQKGLRTFDSDPWTNCFSYWYEHWENTLLQKLCFLLCTIYMQRRSLNSAPRYPPPPPLQDAVAVPKEDDEEGSDKGSESDEAEANKDSPSERDEESDKQSDTEVDEIEWEALQQSIQRREKALLETKSKVTHPVYSLYYPDEKQEWWWLYIADRRDQALVSMPYHVCTLKDTEEVELKFPAPSKTGNYQYSVILRSDSYLGLDQIKPLKLEVHEAKAVLDNHPQWDIPETEEEDEEQEDSDGIEESEDDDEDND
;
A
#
# COMPACT_ATOMS: atom_id res chain seq x y z
N MET A 1 -51.58 6.56 -11.32
CA MET A 1 -50.74 7.04 -12.43
C MET A 1 -50.90 6.06 -13.58
N ALA A 2 -51.51 6.46 -14.70
CA ALA A 2 -51.52 5.63 -15.90
C ALA A 2 -50.06 5.31 -16.25
N GLY A 3 -49.72 4.03 -16.39
CA GLY A 3 -48.34 3.61 -16.65
C GLY A 3 -47.83 4.32 -17.91
N GLN A 4 -46.79 5.13 -17.76
CA GLN A 4 -46.13 5.74 -18.91
C GLN A 4 -45.63 4.60 -19.80
N GLN A 5 -46.21 4.48 -20.98
CA GLN A 5 -45.83 3.44 -21.92
C GLN A 5 -44.52 3.87 -22.58
N PHE A 6 -43.41 3.25 -22.16
CA PHE A 6 -42.11 3.49 -22.77
C PHE A 6 -42.09 2.96 -24.20
N GLN A 7 -41.62 3.79 -25.12
CA GLN A 7 -41.42 3.38 -26.51
C GLN A 7 -40.01 2.83 -26.67
N TYR A 8 -39.89 1.58 -27.13
CA TYR A 8 -38.58 0.97 -27.41
C TYR A 8 -38.07 1.38 -28.79
N ASP A 9 -36.77 1.20 -29.02
CA ASP A 9 -36.15 1.55 -30.29
C ASP A 9 -36.42 0.46 -31.34
N ASP A 10 -37.43 0.68 -32.18
CA ASP A 10 -37.75 -0.19 -33.32
C ASP A 10 -36.74 -0.05 -34.46
N SER A 11 -36.10 1.12 -34.58
CA SER A 11 -35.11 1.42 -35.63
C SER A 11 -33.71 0.86 -35.30
N GLY A 12 -33.43 0.67 -34.01
CA GLY A 12 -32.12 0.30 -33.47
C GLY A 12 -31.08 1.43 -33.49
N ASN A 13 -31.41 2.61 -34.02
CA ASN A 13 -30.47 3.71 -34.20
C ASN A 13 -30.00 4.30 -32.87
N THR A 14 -30.93 4.56 -31.94
CA THR A 14 -30.63 5.12 -30.60
C THR A 14 -29.85 4.13 -29.74
N PHE A 15 -30.12 2.84 -29.87
CA PHE A 15 -29.38 1.78 -29.19
C PHE A 15 -27.89 1.78 -29.55
N PHE A 16 -27.55 1.97 -30.83
CA PHE A 16 -26.14 2.01 -31.24
C PHE A 16 -25.39 3.24 -30.69
N TYR A 17 -26.05 4.40 -30.58
CA TYR A 17 -25.45 5.57 -29.91
C TYR A 17 -25.18 5.31 -28.42
N PHE A 18 -26.15 4.71 -27.72
CA PHE A 18 -26.02 4.33 -26.31
C PHE A 18 -24.89 3.31 -26.11
N LEU A 19 -24.89 2.23 -26.90
CA LEU A 19 -23.89 1.17 -26.81
C LEU A 19 -22.48 1.68 -27.13
N THR A 20 -22.32 2.52 -28.16
CA THR A 20 -21.04 3.13 -28.51
C THR A 20 -20.51 4.00 -27.38
N SER A 21 -21.38 4.80 -26.75
CA SER A 21 -21.02 5.65 -25.62
C SER A 21 -20.59 4.83 -24.40
N PHE A 22 -21.33 3.77 -24.07
CA PHE A 22 -21.02 2.87 -22.95
C PHE A 22 -19.70 2.11 -23.16
N VAL A 23 -19.48 1.56 -24.36
CA VAL A 23 -18.21 0.91 -24.71
C VAL A 23 -17.05 1.91 -24.65
N GLY A 24 -17.25 3.14 -25.15
CA GLY A 24 -16.25 4.21 -25.05
C GLY A 24 -15.90 4.55 -23.60
N LEU A 25 -16.89 4.65 -22.72
CA LEU A 25 -16.72 4.93 -21.29
C LEU A 25 -15.93 3.85 -20.56
N ILE A 26 -15.97 2.60 -21.02
CA ILE A 26 -15.18 1.51 -20.46
C ILE A 26 -13.79 1.47 -21.10
N VAL A 27 -13.71 1.45 -22.44
CA VAL A 27 -12.47 1.23 -23.19
C VAL A 27 -11.50 2.38 -22.98
N ILE A 28 -11.94 3.64 -23.01
CA ILE A 28 -11.03 4.80 -22.90
C ILE A 28 -10.32 4.83 -21.53
N PRO A 29 -11.00 4.80 -20.37
CA PRO A 29 -10.32 4.70 -19.08
C PRO A 29 -9.55 3.39 -18.91
N ALA A 30 -10.10 2.26 -19.36
CA ALA A 30 -9.39 0.98 -19.31
C ALA A 30 -8.06 1.03 -20.05
N THR A 31 -7.99 1.72 -21.18
CA THR A 31 -6.72 1.93 -21.89
C THR A 31 -5.76 2.76 -21.07
N TYR A 32 -6.20 3.85 -20.44
CA TYR A 32 -5.33 4.67 -19.59
C TYR A 32 -4.70 3.86 -18.43
N TYR A 33 -5.48 3.03 -17.74
CA TYR A 33 -5.01 2.25 -16.59
C TYR A 33 -4.27 0.96 -16.96
N LEU A 34 -4.68 0.26 -18.03
CA LEU A 34 -4.11 -1.03 -18.43
C LEU A 34 -3.00 -0.90 -19.48
N TRP A 35 -2.75 0.30 -20.01
CA TRP A 35 -1.62 0.53 -20.92
C TRP A 35 -0.31 0.22 -20.20
N PRO A 36 0.62 -0.54 -20.82
CA PRO A 36 1.87 -0.92 -20.20
C PRO A 36 2.73 0.32 -19.91
N ARG A 37 2.68 0.80 -18.67
CA ARG A 37 3.61 1.77 -18.10
C ARG A 37 4.79 0.99 -17.50
N ASP A 38 6.01 1.43 -17.78
CA ASP A 38 7.24 1.05 -17.03
C ASP A 38 7.97 -0.30 -17.29
N GLN A 39 7.78 -0.96 -18.44
CA GLN A 39 8.65 -2.11 -18.80
C GLN A 39 10.15 -1.72 -18.90
N ASN A 40 10.45 -0.49 -19.31
CA ASN A 40 11.83 0.00 -19.41
C ASN A 40 12.44 0.32 -18.04
N ALA A 41 11.64 0.72 -17.05
CA ALA A 41 12.12 1.03 -15.71
C ALA A 41 12.57 -0.23 -14.97
N GLU A 42 11.81 -1.34 -15.11
CA GLU A 42 12.23 -2.64 -14.56
C GLU A 42 13.53 -3.13 -15.20
N GLN A 43 13.69 -3.01 -16.51
CA GLN A 43 14.93 -3.40 -17.19
C GLN A 43 16.13 -2.57 -16.73
N LEU A 44 15.94 -1.26 -16.56
CA LEU A 44 16.98 -0.36 -16.07
C LEU A 44 17.35 -0.68 -14.62
N ARG A 45 16.35 -1.00 -13.78
CA ARG A 45 16.51 -1.49 -12.40
C ARG A 45 17.27 -2.83 -12.35
N LEU A 46 16.96 -3.78 -13.23
CA LEU A 46 17.68 -5.07 -13.30
C LEU A 46 19.12 -4.91 -13.79
N LYS A 47 19.39 -3.92 -14.65
CA LYS A 47 20.75 -3.55 -15.08
C LYS A 47 21.57 -2.96 -13.93
N SER A 48 20.99 -2.06 -13.12
CA SER A 48 21.69 -1.50 -11.96
C SER A 48 21.95 -2.56 -10.88
N LEU A 49 21.00 -3.49 -10.68
CA LEU A 49 21.12 -4.58 -9.71
C LEU A 49 22.14 -5.65 -10.12
N ARG A 50 22.47 -5.80 -11.41
CA ARG A 50 23.43 -6.82 -11.90
C ARG A 50 24.77 -6.79 -11.18
N ARG A 51 25.29 -5.59 -10.88
CA ARG A 51 26.61 -5.41 -10.25
C ARG A 51 26.65 -5.96 -8.82
N VAL A 52 25.53 -5.90 -8.10
CA VAL A 52 25.45 -6.28 -6.68
C VAL A 52 24.81 -7.67 -6.52
N HIS A 53 23.83 -8.01 -7.35
CA HIS A 53 22.96 -9.19 -7.21
C HIS A 53 23.15 -10.23 -8.32
N GLY A 54 24.21 -10.14 -9.13
CA GLY A 54 24.43 -11.01 -10.29
C GLY A 54 24.42 -12.52 -9.98
N ARG A 55 24.71 -12.91 -8.73
CA ARG A 55 24.67 -14.32 -8.26
C ARG A 55 23.43 -14.69 -7.46
N CYS A 56 22.54 -13.75 -7.13
CA CYS A 56 21.34 -14.05 -6.36
C CYS A 56 20.43 -15.02 -7.11
N LEU A 57 19.93 -16.04 -6.42
CA LEU A 57 19.04 -17.06 -6.99
C LEU A 57 17.81 -16.41 -7.61
N TRP A 58 17.16 -15.48 -6.91
CA TRP A 58 16.01 -14.76 -7.44
C TRP A 58 16.34 -13.96 -8.71
N TYR A 59 17.53 -13.37 -8.83
CA TYR A 59 17.94 -12.61 -10.02
C TYR A 59 18.10 -13.55 -11.23
N ARG A 60 18.75 -14.70 -11.03
CA ARG A 60 18.87 -15.76 -12.03
C ARG A 60 17.49 -16.29 -12.43
N LEU A 61 16.66 -16.61 -11.43
CA LEU A 61 15.31 -17.10 -11.65
C LEU A 61 14.49 -16.07 -12.40
N ARG A 62 14.58 -14.76 -12.11
CA ARG A 62 13.81 -13.74 -12.81
C ARG A 62 14.28 -13.52 -14.25
N LEU A 63 15.58 -13.69 -14.53
CA LEU A 63 16.10 -13.71 -15.90
C LEU A 63 15.59 -14.93 -16.68
N MET A 64 15.52 -16.11 -16.05
CA MET A 64 14.95 -17.32 -16.66
C MET A 64 13.42 -17.26 -16.76
N LYS A 65 12.78 -16.68 -15.75
CA LYS A 65 11.33 -16.52 -15.54
C LYS A 65 10.85 -15.21 -16.13
N SER A 66 11.39 -14.85 -17.30
CA SER A 66 10.59 -14.20 -18.34
C SER A 66 9.48 -15.16 -18.81
N GLN A 67 8.68 -15.66 -17.85
CA GLN A 67 7.41 -16.30 -18.14
C GLN A 67 6.62 -15.24 -18.87
N GLN A 68 6.38 -15.49 -20.15
CA GLN A 68 5.30 -14.90 -20.91
C GLN A 68 4.00 -15.24 -20.18
N SER A 69 3.70 -14.50 -19.11
CA SER A 69 2.38 -14.58 -18.50
C SER A 69 1.43 -14.21 -19.63
N ILE A 70 0.43 -15.07 -19.87
CA ILE A 70 -0.57 -14.80 -20.90
C ILE A 70 -1.41 -13.58 -20.49
N VAL A 71 -1.39 -13.22 -19.20
CA VAL A 71 -2.15 -12.10 -18.63
C VAL A 71 -1.86 -10.75 -19.32
N PRO A 72 -0.62 -10.24 -19.46
CA PRO A 72 -0.35 -9.02 -20.20
C PRO A 72 -0.73 -9.13 -21.69
N THR A 73 -0.55 -10.27 -22.33
CA THR A 73 -1.00 -10.47 -23.72
C THR A 73 -2.52 -10.50 -23.83
N LEU A 74 -3.22 -11.06 -22.84
CA LEU A 74 -4.68 -11.14 -22.77
C LEU A 74 -5.28 -9.78 -22.45
N LYS A 75 -4.65 -8.97 -21.58
CA LYS A 75 -5.00 -7.56 -21.35
C LYS A 75 -4.88 -6.76 -22.65
N LYS A 76 -3.77 -6.91 -23.38
CA LYS A 76 -3.58 -6.26 -24.69
C LYS A 76 -4.61 -6.72 -25.71
N ALA A 77 -4.88 -8.03 -25.78
CA ALA A 77 -5.87 -8.60 -26.69
C ALA A 77 -7.29 -8.13 -26.36
N ALA A 78 -7.67 -8.07 -25.08
CA ALA A 78 -8.96 -7.56 -24.63
C ALA A 78 -9.13 -6.07 -24.92
N LEU A 79 -8.08 -5.26 -24.71
CA LEU A 79 -8.09 -3.85 -25.10
C LEU A 79 -8.23 -3.68 -26.62
N LEU A 80 -7.48 -4.46 -27.41
CA LEU A 80 -7.56 -4.43 -28.87
C LEU A 80 -8.96 -4.82 -29.33
N PHE A 81 -9.52 -5.89 -28.77
CA PHE A 81 -10.90 -6.32 -29.05
C PHE A 81 -11.90 -5.21 -28.70
N GLY A 82 -11.77 -4.58 -27.52
CA GLY A 82 -12.60 -3.45 -27.11
C GLY A 82 -12.54 -2.28 -28.09
N TRP A 83 -11.35 -1.93 -28.58
CA TRP A 83 -11.18 -0.89 -29.61
C TRP A 83 -11.77 -1.29 -30.96
N VAL A 84 -11.60 -2.54 -31.40
CA VAL A 84 -12.20 -3.04 -32.64
C VAL A 84 -13.72 -2.96 -32.55
N VAL A 85 -14.31 -3.40 -31.44
CA VAL A 85 -15.76 -3.28 -31.19
C VAL A 85 -16.19 -1.82 -31.19
N PHE A 86 -15.47 -0.94 -30.48
CA PHE A 86 -15.77 0.49 -30.45
C PHE A 86 -15.73 1.13 -31.84
N LEU A 87 -14.69 0.85 -32.64
CA LEU A 87 -14.56 1.38 -34.00
C LEU A 87 -15.61 0.81 -34.95
N LEU A 88 -15.97 -0.47 -34.82
CA LEU A 88 -17.04 -1.08 -35.61
C LEU A 88 -18.41 -0.47 -35.28
N LEU A 89 -18.69 -0.23 -34.00
CA LEU A 89 -19.91 0.44 -33.55
C LEU A 89 -19.94 1.89 -34.03
N ALA A 90 -18.84 2.63 -33.88
CA ALA A 90 -18.72 4.00 -34.38
C ALA A 90 -18.90 4.07 -35.90
N TYR A 91 -18.36 3.10 -36.66
CA TYR A 91 -18.57 3.00 -38.10
C TYR A 91 -20.03 2.73 -38.43
N LYS A 92 -20.69 1.82 -37.71
CA LYS A 92 -22.12 1.57 -37.87
C LYS A 92 -22.95 2.81 -37.60
N VAL A 93 -22.67 3.52 -36.50
CA VAL A 93 -23.30 4.79 -36.14
C VAL A 93 -23.09 5.86 -37.21
N SER A 94 -21.90 5.96 -37.81
CA SER A 94 -21.60 6.95 -38.86
C SER A 94 -22.41 6.75 -40.15
N LYS A 95 -22.92 5.53 -40.37
CA LYS A 95 -23.76 5.18 -41.51
C LYS A 95 -25.26 5.29 -41.22
N LEU A 96 -25.64 5.65 -39.99
CA LEU A 96 -27.03 5.89 -39.65
C LEU A 96 -27.44 7.28 -40.14
N ASP A 97 -28.47 7.32 -40.99
CA ASP A 97 -29.05 8.58 -41.44
C ASP A 97 -29.71 9.30 -40.25
N ARG A 98 -29.47 10.62 -40.15
CA ARG A 98 -30.12 11.46 -39.13
C ARG A 98 -31.57 11.69 -39.54
N GLU A 99 -32.48 10.89 -39.01
CA GLU A 99 -33.92 11.00 -39.26
C GLU A 99 -34.57 12.09 -38.36
N TYR A 100 -33.95 13.27 -38.28
CA TYR A 100 -34.54 14.43 -37.61
C TYR A 100 -34.67 15.57 -38.62
N GLN A 101 -35.81 15.63 -39.30
CA GLN A 101 -36.19 16.81 -40.07
C GLN A 101 -36.89 17.79 -39.13
N GLU A 102 -36.21 18.89 -38.82
CA GLU A 102 -36.82 20.03 -38.15
C GLU A 102 -37.98 20.54 -39.01
N TYR A 103 -39.19 20.66 -38.43
CA TYR A 103 -40.38 21.01 -39.19
C TYR A 103 -40.32 22.50 -39.58
N ASN A 104 -39.90 22.75 -40.83
CA ASN A 104 -39.84 24.10 -41.38
C ASN A 104 -41.01 24.35 -42.36
N PRO A 105 -42.04 25.13 -41.96
CA PRO A 105 -43.21 25.39 -42.79
C PRO A 105 -42.89 26.18 -44.08
N TYR A 106 -41.79 26.94 -44.13
CA TYR A 106 -41.35 27.63 -45.35
C TYR A 106 -40.75 26.65 -46.38
N GLU A 107 -39.99 25.65 -45.92
CA GLU A 107 -39.42 24.61 -46.78
C GLU A 107 -40.51 23.71 -47.38
N VAL A 108 -41.54 23.38 -46.60
CA VAL A 108 -42.71 22.59 -47.05
C VAL A 108 -43.48 23.32 -48.17
N LEU A 109 -43.54 24.66 -48.12
CA LEU A 109 -44.17 25.48 -49.16
C LEU A 109 -43.18 25.90 -50.28
N HIS A 110 -41.90 25.53 -50.17
CA HIS A 110 -40.82 25.97 -51.05
C HIS A 110 -40.73 27.50 -51.18
N LEU A 111 -40.72 28.20 -50.04
CA LEU A 111 -40.60 29.66 -49.95
C LEU A 111 -39.40 30.06 -49.09
N ASP A 112 -38.86 31.26 -49.34
CA ASP A 112 -37.77 31.80 -48.53
C ASP A 112 -38.28 32.27 -47.15
N PRO A 113 -37.45 32.16 -46.08
CA PRO A 113 -37.79 32.68 -44.75
C PRO A 113 -38.00 34.21 -44.81
N GLY A 114 -39.25 34.66 -44.75
CA GLY A 114 -39.62 36.08 -44.89
C GLY A 114 -40.58 36.40 -46.05
N ALA A 115 -41.05 35.39 -46.79
CA ALA A 115 -42.07 35.56 -47.82
C ALA A 115 -43.32 36.28 -47.31
N THR A 116 -43.90 37.15 -48.15
CA THR A 116 -45.11 37.90 -47.79
C THR A 116 -46.33 36.98 -47.70
N THR A 117 -47.32 37.34 -46.88
CA THR A 117 -48.57 36.55 -46.75
C THR A 117 -49.29 36.34 -48.09
N SER A 118 -49.09 37.27 -49.04
CA SER A 118 -49.62 37.16 -50.40
C SER A 118 -48.94 36.06 -51.23
N GLU A 119 -47.64 35.85 -51.05
CA GLU A 119 -46.85 34.80 -51.72
C GLU A 119 -47.13 33.44 -51.10
N ILE A 120 -47.22 33.37 -49.78
CA ILE A 120 -47.61 32.17 -49.03
C ILE A 120 -48.97 31.65 -49.51
N LYS A 121 -49.96 32.54 -49.67
CA LYS A 121 -51.31 32.18 -50.15
C LYS A 121 -51.34 31.74 -51.61
N LYS A 122 -50.56 32.40 -52.48
CA LYS A 122 -50.43 32.01 -53.89
C LYS A 122 -49.82 30.60 -54.02
N GLN A 123 -48.73 30.35 -53.28
CA GLN A 123 -48.01 29.09 -53.35
C GLN A 123 -48.80 27.94 -52.72
N TYR A 124 -49.46 28.19 -51.60
CA TYR A 124 -50.42 27.25 -51.02
C TYR A 124 -51.53 26.88 -52.01
N HIS A 125 -52.11 27.83 -52.74
CA HIS A 125 -53.15 27.52 -53.72
C HIS A 125 -52.62 26.67 -54.89
N LEU A 126 -51.40 26.93 -55.35
CA LEU A 126 -50.73 26.16 -56.40
C LEU A 126 -50.45 24.72 -55.94
N LEU A 127 -49.86 24.56 -54.77
CA LEU A 127 -49.52 23.25 -54.19
C LEU A 127 -50.77 22.47 -53.80
N SER A 128 -51.77 23.12 -53.19
CA SER A 128 -53.05 22.50 -52.85
C SER A 128 -53.81 22.01 -54.07
N LYS A 129 -53.79 22.76 -55.18
CA LYS A 129 -54.42 22.32 -56.44
C LYS A 129 -53.71 21.12 -57.06
N LYS A 130 -52.40 21.00 -56.85
CA LYS A 130 -51.56 19.90 -57.34
C LYS A 130 -51.70 18.63 -56.50
N PHE A 131 -51.79 18.77 -55.18
CA PHE A 131 -51.82 17.66 -54.22
C PHE A 131 -53.22 17.39 -53.65
N HIS A 132 -54.29 17.93 -54.23
CA HIS A 132 -55.65 17.70 -53.75
C HIS A 132 -56.04 16.21 -53.83
N PRO A 133 -56.59 15.60 -52.77
CA PRO A 133 -56.92 14.17 -52.74
C PRO A 133 -57.92 13.78 -53.85
N ASP A 134 -58.94 14.61 -54.11
CA ASP A 134 -59.94 14.37 -55.17
C ASP A 134 -59.36 14.36 -56.60
N LYS A 135 -58.12 14.82 -56.80
CA LYS A 135 -57.43 14.84 -58.11
C LYS A 135 -56.32 13.80 -58.19
N GLY A 136 -56.28 12.84 -57.26
CA GLY A 136 -55.27 11.79 -57.20
C GLY A 136 -53.93 12.25 -56.60
N GLY A 137 -53.93 13.33 -55.82
CA GLY A 137 -52.76 13.79 -55.06
C GLY A 137 -52.53 13.00 -53.77
N ASP A 138 -51.29 13.06 -53.26
CA ASP A 138 -50.91 12.42 -52.00
C ASP A 138 -51.52 13.17 -50.79
N GLU A 139 -52.34 12.46 -50.02
CA GLU A 139 -53.08 12.98 -48.86
C GLU A 139 -52.12 13.44 -47.74
N ALA A 140 -51.01 12.72 -47.54
CA ALA A 140 -50.02 13.08 -46.52
C ALA A 140 -49.31 14.39 -46.88
N ALA A 141 -48.91 14.56 -48.14
CA ALA A 141 -48.32 15.80 -48.63
C ALA A 141 -49.30 16.97 -48.51
N PHE A 142 -50.58 16.76 -48.83
CA PHE A 142 -51.62 17.78 -48.67
C PHE A 142 -51.81 18.20 -47.20
N MET A 143 -51.81 17.25 -46.27
CA MET A 143 -51.86 17.54 -44.83
C MET A 143 -50.64 18.34 -44.36
N MET A 144 -49.43 18.04 -44.84
CA MET A 144 -48.23 18.82 -44.51
C MET A 144 -48.30 20.25 -45.07
N ILE A 145 -48.76 20.41 -46.32
CA ILE A 145 -48.91 21.72 -46.97
C ILE A 145 -49.97 22.58 -46.25
N THR A 146 -51.09 21.97 -45.87
CA THR A 146 -52.16 22.65 -45.11
C THR A 146 -51.68 23.03 -43.71
N LYS A 147 -50.97 22.13 -43.01
CA LYS A 147 -50.35 22.41 -41.71
C LYS A 147 -49.29 23.52 -41.79
N ALA A 148 -48.49 23.55 -42.86
CA ALA A 148 -47.48 24.60 -43.08
C ALA A 148 -48.12 25.96 -43.38
N TYR A 149 -49.18 26.00 -44.19
CA TYR A 149 -49.95 27.21 -44.43
C TYR A 149 -50.64 27.73 -43.16
N ALA A 150 -51.22 26.83 -42.36
CA ALA A 150 -51.82 27.18 -41.07
C ALA A 150 -50.77 27.77 -40.11
N ALA A 151 -49.60 27.15 -40.02
CA ALA A 151 -48.48 27.60 -39.20
C ALA A 151 -48.07 29.05 -39.49
N LEU A 152 -48.05 29.46 -40.76
CA LEU A 152 -47.62 30.79 -41.19
C LEU A 152 -48.73 31.84 -41.25
N THR A 153 -49.99 31.43 -41.36
CA THR A 153 -51.13 32.35 -41.54
C THR A 153 -51.78 32.74 -40.21
N ASN A 154 -51.88 31.80 -39.26
CA ASN A 154 -52.53 32.05 -37.97
C ASN A 154 -51.49 32.51 -36.93
N GLU A 155 -51.78 33.62 -36.25
CA GLU A 155 -50.85 34.22 -35.28
C GLU A 155 -50.57 33.31 -34.08
N GLN A 156 -51.55 32.51 -33.64
CA GLN A 156 -51.42 31.59 -32.52
C GLN A 156 -50.55 30.37 -32.86
N THR A 157 -50.76 29.74 -34.02
CA THR A 157 -49.94 28.59 -34.46
C THR A 157 -48.54 29.04 -34.85
N LYS A 158 -48.39 30.28 -35.35
CA LYS A 158 -47.07 30.87 -35.61
C LYS A 158 -46.28 31.06 -34.32
N LYS A 159 -46.90 31.61 -33.28
CA LYS A 159 -46.28 31.71 -31.93
C LYS A 159 -45.96 30.33 -31.35
N ASN A 160 -46.85 29.35 -31.52
CA ASN A 160 -46.58 27.98 -31.09
C ASN A 160 -45.39 27.36 -31.81
N TRP A 161 -45.26 27.57 -33.12
CA TRP A 161 -44.12 27.12 -33.89
C TRP A 161 -42.83 27.86 -33.48
N GLU A 162 -42.88 29.16 -33.25
CA GLU A 162 -41.73 29.96 -32.79
C GLU A 162 -41.26 29.55 -31.37
N LEU A 163 -42.17 29.14 -30.49
CA LEU A 163 -41.87 28.74 -29.11
C LEU A 163 -41.53 27.24 -28.96
N TYR A 164 -42.17 26.36 -29.74
CA TYR A 164 -42.11 24.90 -29.57
C TYR A 164 -41.60 24.14 -30.82
N GLY A 165 -41.36 24.82 -31.94
CA GLY A 165 -40.92 24.19 -33.20
C GLY A 165 -42.03 23.46 -33.97
N ASP A 166 -43.28 23.47 -33.48
CA ASP A 166 -44.46 22.86 -34.13
C ASP A 166 -45.69 23.78 -34.04
N PRO A 167 -46.46 23.96 -35.12
CA PRO A 167 -47.69 24.76 -35.09
C PRO A 167 -48.80 24.24 -34.16
N ASP A 168 -48.81 22.95 -33.80
CA ASP A 168 -49.87 22.37 -32.96
C ASP A 168 -49.66 22.64 -31.44
N GLY A 169 -48.53 23.23 -31.05
CA GLY A 169 -48.20 23.54 -29.65
C GLY A 169 -47.30 22.50 -28.97
N PRO A 170 -47.20 22.51 -27.61
CA PRO A 170 -46.31 21.61 -26.88
C PRO A 170 -46.76 20.15 -27.07
N ARG A 171 -45.94 19.36 -27.77
CA ARG A 171 -46.17 17.93 -27.93
C ARG A 171 -45.94 17.21 -26.59
N ALA A 172 -46.72 16.16 -26.33
CA ALA A 172 -46.47 15.27 -25.20
C ALA A 172 -45.05 14.67 -25.33
N THR A 173 -44.26 14.75 -24.26
CA THR A 173 -42.92 14.16 -24.22
C THR A 173 -43.05 12.64 -24.19
N ASN A 174 -42.82 11.99 -25.32
CA ASN A 174 -42.76 10.52 -25.38
C ASN A 174 -41.41 10.07 -24.81
N PHE A 175 -41.42 9.32 -23.70
CA PHE A 175 -40.21 8.76 -23.11
C PHE A 175 -39.86 7.46 -23.84
N GLY A 176 -38.78 7.51 -24.64
CA GLY A 176 -38.22 6.35 -25.31
C GLY A 176 -37.08 5.71 -24.51
N ILE A 177 -37.00 4.38 -24.51
CA ILE A 177 -35.84 3.63 -23.99
C ILE A 177 -34.99 3.20 -25.19
N ALA A 178 -33.68 3.49 -25.14
CA ALA A 178 -32.73 3.14 -26.19
C ALA A 178 -32.43 1.63 -26.30
N LEU A 179 -33.22 0.76 -25.68
CA LEU A 179 -33.10 -0.69 -25.82
C LEU A 179 -33.87 -1.13 -27.07
N PRO A 180 -33.31 -2.06 -27.87
CA PRO A 180 -33.94 -2.47 -29.11
C PRO A 180 -35.18 -3.32 -28.82
N ALA A 181 -36.25 -3.08 -29.57
CA ALA A 181 -37.57 -3.68 -29.33
C ALA A 181 -37.57 -5.22 -29.35
N TRP A 182 -36.71 -5.85 -30.18
CA TRP A 182 -36.62 -7.31 -30.29
C TRP A 182 -36.23 -8.04 -28.99
N ILE A 183 -35.61 -7.36 -28.01
CA ILE A 183 -35.28 -7.93 -26.69
C ILE A 183 -36.55 -8.08 -25.85
N VAL A 184 -37.50 -7.15 -26.00
CA VAL A 184 -38.73 -7.05 -25.20
C VAL A 184 -39.93 -7.68 -25.91
N ASP A 185 -39.83 -7.90 -27.22
CA ASP A 185 -40.84 -8.62 -28.01
C ASP A 185 -41.24 -9.96 -27.38
N GLN A 186 -42.54 -10.26 -27.44
CA GLN A 186 -43.14 -11.48 -26.86
C GLN A 186 -42.49 -12.80 -27.33
N LYS A 187 -41.85 -12.80 -28.51
CA LYS A 187 -41.16 -13.98 -29.06
C LYS A 187 -39.87 -14.30 -28.33
N ASN A 188 -39.13 -13.29 -27.89
CA ASN A 188 -37.80 -13.44 -27.29
C ASN A 188 -37.80 -13.16 -25.78
N SER A 189 -38.84 -12.48 -25.26
CA SER A 189 -38.95 -12.10 -23.85
C SER A 189 -38.83 -13.31 -22.91
N MET A 190 -39.39 -14.47 -23.28
CA MET A 190 -39.25 -15.71 -22.51
C MET A 190 -37.81 -16.22 -22.44
N LEU A 191 -37.04 -16.10 -23.54
CA LEU A 191 -35.63 -16.49 -23.56
C LEU A 191 -34.77 -15.53 -22.74
N VAL A 192 -35.01 -14.22 -22.88
CA VAL A 192 -34.30 -13.18 -22.11
C VAL A 192 -34.57 -13.34 -20.61
N LEU A 193 -35.82 -13.57 -20.23
CA LEU A 193 -36.19 -13.82 -18.83
C LEU A 193 -35.57 -15.11 -18.30
N LEU A 194 -35.50 -16.18 -19.10
CA LEU A 194 -34.83 -17.43 -18.71
C LEU A 194 -33.34 -17.21 -18.49
N VAL A 195 -32.65 -16.52 -19.41
CA VAL A 195 -31.22 -16.20 -19.28
C VAL A 195 -30.96 -15.34 -18.05
N TYR A 196 -31.80 -14.33 -17.82
CA TYR A 196 -31.73 -13.49 -16.62
C TYR A 196 -31.95 -14.31 -15.33
N GLY A 197 -32.97 -15.17 -15.32
CA GLY A 197 -33.25 -16.08 -14.22
C GLY A 197 -32.07 -17.03 -13.95
N LEU A 198 -31.47 -17.61 -14.98
CA LEU A 198 -30.29 -18.47 -14.86
C LEU A 198 -29.08 -17.69 -14.32
N ALA A 199 -28.87 -16.46 -14.79
CA ALA A 199 -27.77 -15.62 -14.33
C ALA A 199 -27.88 -15.28 -12.84
N PHE A 200 -29.07 -14.91 -12.35
CA PHE A 200 -29.28 -14.52 -10.96
C PHE A 200 -29.53 -15.69 -10.00
N MET A 201 -30.18 -16.77 -10.44
CA MET A 201 -30.50 -17.91 -9.57
C MET A 201 -29.43 -18.98 -9.55
N VAL A 202 -28.61 -19.09 -10.60
CA VAL A 202 -27.56 -20.12 -10.70
C VAL A 202 -26.18 -19.50 -10.72
N ILE A 203 -25.88 -18.66 -11.71
CA ILE A 203 -24.50 -18.16 -11.91
C ILE A 203 -24.06 -17.32 -10.72
N LEU A 204 -24.87 -16.35 -10.30
CA LEU A 204 -24.51 -15.45 -9.20
C LEU A 204 -24.31 -16.21 -7.88
N PRO A 205 -25.24 -17.09 -7.41
CA PRO A 205 -25.03 -17.89 -6.21
C PRO A 205 -23.83 -18.84 -6.30
N VAL A 206 -23.57 -19.45 -7.46
CA VAL A 206 -22.41 -20.34 -7.65
C VAL A 206 -21.10 -19.57 -7.62
N VAL A 207 -21.03 -18.41 -8.27
CA VAL A 207 -19.81 -17.57 -8.29
C VAL A 207 -19.55 -16.99 -6.91
N VAL A 208 -20.56 -16.38 -6.28
CA VAL A 208 -20.45 -15.80 -4.93
C VAL A 208 -20.16 -16.90 -3.91
N GLY A 209 -20.85 -18.03 -3.98
CA GLY A 209 -20.62 -19.19 -3.12
C GLY A 209 -19.21 -19.74 -3.27
N THR A 210 -18.74 -19.97 -4.50
CA THR A 210 -17.37 -20.47 -4.75
C THR A 210 -16.31 -19.49 -4.26
N TRP A 211 -16.51 -18.18 -4.49
CA TRP A 211 -15.62 -17.14 -3.99
C TRP A 211 -15.61 -17.10 -2.46
N TRP A 212 -16.78 -17.09 -1.82
CA TRP A 212 -16.94 -17.08 -0.37
C TRP A 212 -16.28 -18.30 0.28
N TYR A 213 -16.64 -19.51 -0.15
CA TYR A 213 -16.05 -20.76 0.38
C TYR A 213 -14.55 -20.88 0.15
N ARG A 214 -14.02 -20.22 -0.89
CA ARG A 214 -12.58 -20.13 -1.12
C ARG A 214 -11.94 -19.10 -0.20
N SER A 215 -12.59 -17.96 0.03
CA SER A 215 -12.07 -16.86 0.86
C SER A 215 -12.04 -17.20 2.35
N ILE A 216 -13.09 -17.82 2.89
CA ILE A 216 -13.20 -18.15 4.33
C ILE A 216 -12.16 -19.17 4.82
N ARG A 217 -11.45 -19.84 3.92
CA ARG A 217 -10.41 -20.83 4.29
C ARG A 217 -9.11 -20.17 4.72
N TYR A 218 -8.93 -18.88 4.42
CA TYR A 218 -7.70 -18.14 4.66
C TYR A 218 -7.89 -17.09 5.76
N SER A 219 -6.84 -16.91 6.57
CA SER A 219 -6.66 -15.78 7.49
C SER A 219 -6.48 -14.47 6.71
N GLY A 220 -6.52 -13.33 7.41
CA GLY A 220 -6.25 -12.01 6.83
C GLY A 220 -4.91 -11.94 6.09
N ASP A 221 -3.91 -12.70 6.57
CA ASP A 221 -2.58 -12.81 5.98
C ASP A 221 -2.44 -13.89 4.89
N GLN A 222 -3.57 -14.33 4.30
CA GLN A 222 -3.63 -15.28 3.17
C GLN A 222 -3.04 -16.68 3.48
N ILE A 223 -3.16 -17.14 4.72
CA ILE A 223 -2.69 -18.46 5.18
C ILE A 223 -3.88 -19.30 5.63
N LEU A 224 -3.85 -20.61 5.37
CA LEU A 224 -4.93 -21.52 5.75
C LEU A 224 -5.24 -21.44 7.25
N ILE A 225 -6.51 -21.27 7.62
CA ILE A 225 -6.95 -21.23 9.03
C ILE A 225 -6.56 -22.51 9.78
N ASN A 226 -6.60 -23.67 9.12
CA ASN A 226 -6.15 -24.94 9.71
C ASN A 226 -4.66 -24.90 10.11
N THR A 227 -3.83 -24.19 9.36
CA THR A 227 -2.41 -23.97 9.70
C THR A 227 -2.29 -23.05 10.90
N THR A 228 -3.07 -21.97 10.96
CA THR A 228 -3.10 -21.05 12.12
C THR A 228 -3.55 -21.79 13.39
N GLN A 229 -4.57 -22.64 13.31
CA GLN A 229 -5.01 -23.50 14.42
C GLN A 229 -3.91 -24.48 14.87
N LEU A 230 -3.16 -25.04 13.92
CA LEU A 230 -2.03 -25.91 14.22
C LEU A 230 -0.93 -25.16 14.99
N PHE A 231 -0.58 -23.95 14.55
CA PHE A 231 0.39 -23.11 15.25
C PHE A 231 -0.11 -22.72 16.64
N MET A 232 -1.38 -22.35 16.77
CA MET A 232 -2.00 -22.04 18.06
C MET A 232 -1.90 -23.22 19.03
N HIS A 233 -2.24 -24.43 18.57
CA HIS A 233 -2.14 -25.65 19.37
C HIS A 233 -0.72 -25.90 19.88
N PHE A 234 0.30 -25.83 19.01
CA PHE A 234 1.67 -26.14 19.40
C PHE A 234 2.35 -25.04 20.22
N MET A 235 2.04 -23.77 19.95
CA MET A 235 2.53 -22.63 20.74
C MET A 235 1.95 -22.68 22.16
N TYR A 236 0.68 -23.05 22.30
CA TYR A 236 0.04 -23.27 23.60
C TYR A 236 0.60 -24.51 24.33
N LYS A 237 0.70 -25.65 23.65
CA LYS A 237 1.18 -26.91 24.23
C LYS A 237 2.64 -26.86 24.66
N THR A 238 3.47 -26.12 23.92
CA THR A 238 4.89 -25.96 24.21
C THR A 238 5.31 -24.49 24.25
N PRO A 239 5.25 -23.83 25.42
CA PRO A 239 5.57 -22.41 25.52
C PRO A 239 7.04 -22.09 25.28
N ASN A 240 7.94 -23.07 25.45
CA ASN A 240 9.37 -22.96 25.13
C ASN A 240 9.74 -23.87 23.95
N MET A 241 10.00 -23.28 22.79
CA MET A 241 10.32 -23.99 21.56
C MET A 241 11.74 -23.67 21.09
N ASN A 242 12.59 -24.69 21.09
CA ASN A 242 13.92 -24.64 20.48
C ASN A 242 13.80 -24.59 18.95
N MET A 243 14.81 -24.06 18.27
CA MET A 243 14.86 -23.91 16.80
C MET A 243 14.52 -25.19 16.03
N LYS A 244 15.02 -26.36 16.48
CA LYS A 244 14.71 -27.65 15.86
C LYS A 244 13.21 -27.98 15.92
N ARG A 245 12.56 -27.77 17.07
CA ARG A 245 11.12 -28.02 17.24
C ARG A 245 10.30 -26.99 16.48
N LEU A 246 10.78 -25.76 16.41
CA LEU A 246 10.16 -24.69 15.64
C LEU A 246 10.12 -25.01 14.14
N ALA A 247 11.26 -25.43 13.57
CA ALA A 247 11.33 -25.88 12.19
C ALA A 247 10.40 -27.07 11.92
N MET A 248 10.23 -27.98 12.89
CA MET A 248 9.25 -29.06 12.79
C MET A 248 7.80 -28.58 12.75
N VAL A 249 7.44 -27.58 13.57
CA VAL A 249 6.08 -27.00 13.59
C VAL A 249 5.80 -26.22 12.31
N LEU A 250 6.74 -25.39 11.86
CA LEU A 250 6.65 -24.68 10.58
C LEU A 250 6.38 -25.63 9.42
N THR A 251 7.18 -26.70 9.32
CA THR A 251 7.12 -27.66 8.20
C THR A 251 5.95 -28.65 8.33
N ALA A 252 5.17 -28.57 9.41
CA ALA A 252 3.94 -29.33 9.56
C ALA A 252 2.69 -28.54 9.13
N ALA A 253 2.86 -27.31 8.65
CA ALA A 253 1.79 -26.50 8.09
C ALA A 253 1.03 -27.23 6.96
N PHE A 254 -0.29 -27.05 6.91
CA PHE A 254 -1.15 -27.64 5.88
C PHE A 254 -0.95 -26.99 4.50
N GLU A 255 -0.22 -25.88 4.40
CA GLU A 255 0.22 -25.30 3.13
C GLU A 255 1.08 -26.26 2.29
N PHE A 256 1.79 -27.17 2.96
CA PHE A 256 2.63 -28.18 2.31
C PHE A 256 1.90 -29.50 2.07
N ASP A 257 0.65 -29.63 2.50
CA ASP A 257 -0.16 -30.84 2.25
C ASP A 257 -0.90 -30.71 0.91
N PRO A 258 -0.65 -31.60 -0.08
CA PRO A 258 -1.36 -31.59 -1.35
C PRO A 258 -2.89 -31.69 -1.24
N ARG A 259 -3.40 -32.22 -0.11
CA ARG A 259 -4.84 -32.32 0.15
C ARG A 259 -5.47 -30.96 0.44
N SER A 260 -4.71 -30.08 1.08
CA SER A 260 -5.17 -28.75 1.49
C SER A 260 -4.76 -27.69 0.47
N ASN A 261 -3.59 -27.81 -0.14
CA ASN A 261 -3.07 -26.89 -1.13
C ASN A 261 -2.67 -27.63 -2.42
N LYS A 262 -3.26 -27.24 -3.55
CA LYS A 262 -2.96 -27.81 -4.87
C LYS A 262 -1.56 -27.45 -5.39
N GLU A 263 -0.91 -26.43 -4.84
CA GLU A 263 0.46 -26.04 -5.19
C GLU A 263 1.51 -27.02 -4.64
N ALA A 264 1.18 -27.78 -3.59
CA ALA A 264 2.10 -28.75 -2.99
C ALA A 264 2.10 -30.06 -3.79
N THR A 265 3.28 -30.56 -4.13
CA THR A 265 3.44 -31.79 -4.93
C THR A 265 4.09 -32.92 -4.11
N ILE A 266 3.60 -34.14 -4.32
CA ILE A 266 4.21 -35.37 -3.80
C ILE A 266 4.37 -36.33 -4.98
N ARG A 267 5.58 -36.82 -5.18
CA ARG A 267 5.96 -37.70 -6.28
C ARG A 267 6.40 -39.05 -5.70
N PRO A 268 6.22 -40.17 -6.42
CA PRO A 268 6.74 -41.46 -5.97
C PRO A 268 8.27 -41.49 -5.79
N THR A 269 9.00 -40.67 -6.55
CA THR A 269 10.46 -40.48 -6.48
C THR A 269 10.92 -39.94 -5.12
N ASP A 270 10.07 -39.19 -4.43
CA ASP A 270 10.35 -38.65 -3.10
C ASP A 270 10.67 -39.75 -2.08
N ASN A 271 10.13 -40.97 -2.26
CA ASN A 271 10.38 -42.11 -1.38
C ASN A 271 11.83 -42.61 -1.44
N ILE A 272 12.60 -42.21 -2.45
CA ILE A 272 14.01 -42.60 -2.63
C ILE A 272 14.92 -41.44 -2.23
N GLU A 273 14.64 -40.24 -2.74
CA GLU A 273 15.49 -39.05 -2.57
C GLU A 273 15.41 -38.47 -1.15
N VAL A 274 14.21 -38.37 -0.56
CA VAL A 274 14.05 -37.82 0.80
C VAL A 274 14.80 -38.65 1.85
N PRO A 275 14.73 -40.00 1.85
CA PRO A 275 15.55 -40.81 2.75
C PRO A 275 17.07 -40.74 2.50
N GLN A 276 17.53 -40.40 1.30
CA GLN A 276 18.96 -40.14 1.04
C GLN A 276 19.39 -38.84 1.72
N LEU A 277 18.63 -37.75 1.51
CA LEU A 277 18.88 -36.46 2.16
C LEU A 277 18.81 -36.54 3.69
N ILE A 278 17.91 -37.36 4.23
CA ILE A 278 17.83 -37.62 5.68
C ILE A 278 19.14 -38.23 6.22
N ARG A 279 19.75 -39.17 5.47
CA ARG A 279 21.01 -39.81 5.88
C ARG A 279 22.16 -38.81 5.88
N GLU A 280 22.20 -37.94 4.88
CA GLU A 280 23.22 -36.89 4.75
C GLU A 280 23.08 -35.81 5.84
N LEU A 281 21.85 -35.41 6.17
CA LEU A 281 21.59 -34.43 7.22
C LEU A 281 21.88 -34.99 8.63
N GLY A 282 21.77 -36.31 8.83
CA GLY A 282 22.15 -37.07 10.03
C GLY A 282 21.38 -36.78 11.33
N ASN A 283 20.86 -35.55 11.49
CA ASN A 283 20.33 -34.98 12.73
C ASN A 283 18.80 -34.78 12.72
N ILE A 284 18.09 -35.47 11.84
CA ILE A 284 16.63 -35.36 11.74
C ILE A 284 16.00 -36.41 12.65
N ASN A 285 15.14 -35.97 13.57
CA ASN A 285 14.39 -36.87 14.45
C ASN A 285 13.22 -37.53 13.69
N VAL A 286 13.54 -38.41 12.73
CA VAL A 286 12.59 -39.12 11.86
C VAL A 286 11.63 -40.01 12.66
N LYS A 287 12.03 -40.42 13.87
CA LYS A 287 11.27 -41.37 14.72
C LYS A 287 10.13 -40.72 15.51
N LYS A 288 9.87 -39.42 15.37
CA LYS A 288 8.79 -38.76 16.10
C LYS A 288 7.43 -39.14 15.51
N LYS A 289 6.64 -39.94 16.24
CA LYS A 289 5.32 -40.45 15.82
C LYS A 289 4.14 -39.49 16.11
N GLU A 290 4.39 -38.33 16.71
CA GLU A 290 3.34 -37.35 17.03
C GLU A 290 2.78 -36.72 15.73
N PRO A 291 1.47 -36.85 15.43
CA PRO A 291 0.87 -36.15 14.29
C PRO A 291 0.88 -34.63 14.54
N PRO A 292 1.02 -33.79 13.50
CA PRO A 292 1.21 -34.13 12.07
C PRO A 292 2.67 -34.36 11.66
N PHE A 293 3.64 -34.39 12.60
CA PHE A 293 5.07 -34.46 12.28
C PHE A 293 5.51 -35.75 11.59
N CYS A 294 4.70 -36.80 11.67
CA CYS A 294 4.95 -38.11 11.07
C CYS A 294 4.42 -38.24 9.63
N TYR A 295 3.63 -37.28 9.15
CA TYR A 295 3.10 -37.34 7.79
C TYR A 295 4.18 -37.11 6.73
N PRO A 296 4.09 -37.78 5.57
CA PRO A 296 5.13 -37.74 4.54
C PRO A 296 5.36 -36.33 3.99
N TYR A 297 4.29 -35.53 3.82
CA TYR A 297 4.41 -34.14 3.36
C TYR A 297 5.24 -33.29 4.35
N SER A 298 4.99 -33.45 5.66
CA SER A 298 5.69 -32.69 6.69
C SER A 298 7.16 -33.11 6.77
N LEU A 299 7.44 -34.40 6.64
CA LEU A 299 8.82 -34.91 6.60
C LEU A 299 9.56 -34.40 5.37
N LYS A 300 8.95 -34.45 4.18
CA LYS A 300 9.52 -33.89 2.95
C LYS A 300 9.83 -32.41 3.11
N ALA A 301 8.86 -31.59 3.51
CA ALA A 301 9.05 -30.15 3.71
C ALA A 301 10.16 -29.86 4.73
N ARG A 302 10.23 -30.63 5.82
CA ARG A 302 11.27 -30.49 6.83
C ARG A 302 12.67 -30.76 6.29
N VAL A 303 12.83 -31.85 5.55
CA VAL A 303 14.11 -32.22 4.96
C VAL A 303 14.55 -31.15 3.95
N LEU A 304 13.64 -30.68 3.10
CA LEU A 304 13.95 -29.64 2.11
C LEU A 304 14.36 -28.31 2.75
N VAL A 305 13.65 -27.85 3.80
CA VAL A 305 14.02 -26.63 4.53
C VAL A 305 15.36 -26.81 5.25
N LEU A 306 15.61 -27.96 5.89
CA LEU A 306 16.89 -28.22 6.55
C LEU A 306 18.06 -28.36 5.56
N ALA A 307 17.83 -28.94 4.39
CA ALA A 307 18.80 -29.00 3.30
C ALA A 307 19.13 -27.60 2.77
N HIS A 308 18.13 -26.71 2.68
CA HIS A 308 18.31 -25.30 2.31
C HIS A 308 19.18 -24.56 3.33
N LEU A 309 18.87 -24.71 4.63
CA LEU A 309 19.66 -24.09 5.70
C LEU A 309 21.11 -24.61 5.72
N SER A 310 21.31 -25.87 5.32
CA SER A 310 22.64 -26.51 5.21
C SER A 310 23.36 -26.21 3.91
N ARG A 311 22.73 -25.54 2.94
CA ARG A 311 23.25 -25.28 1.58
C ARG A 311 23.67 -26.56 0.83
N MET A 312 22.91 -27.64 1.01
CA MET A 312 23.14 -28.89 0.28
C MET A 312 22.61 -28.79 -1.15
N GLU A 313 23.29 -29.45 -2.08
CA GLU A 313 22.83 -29.60 -3.46
C GLU A 313 21.73 -30.66 -3.52
N ILE A 314 20.70 -30.40 -4.34
CA ILE A 314 19.49 -31.23 -4.45
C ILE A 314 19.17 -31.45 -5.93
N SER A 315 18.52 -32.57 -6.25
CA SER A 315 17.99 -32.89 -7.59
C SER A 315 17.07 -31.77 -8.13
N GLU A 316 17.07 -31.55 -9.45
CA GLU A 316 16.28 -30.49 -10.11
C GLU A 316 14.78 -30.57 -9.76
N ASP A 317 14.23 -31.79 -9.68
CA ASP A 317 12.84 -32.04 -9.33
C ASP A 317 12.47 -31.58 -7.91
N LEU A 318 13.34 -31.87 -6.95
CA LEU A 318 13.16 -31.46 -5.56
C LEU A 318 13.57 -29.99 -5.32
N GLU A 319 14.37 -29.40 -6.20
CA GLU A 319 14.75 -28.00 -6.12
C GLU A 319 13.52 -27.09 -6.28
N GLU A 320 12.59 -27.44 -7.17
CA GLU A 320 11.31 -26.71 -7.31
C GLU A 320 10.47 -26.77 -6.02
N ASP A 321 10.36 -27.96 -5.41
CA ASP A 321 9.63 -28.16 -4.15
C ASP A 321 10.32 -27.45 -2.98
N GLN A 322 11.65 -27.45 -2.94
CA GLN A 322 12.43 -26.71 -1.94
C GLN A 322 12.19 -25.21 -2.08
N ARG A 323 12.24 -24.67 -3.31
CA ARG A 323 11.95 -23.25 -3.57
C ARG A 323 10.53 -22.90 -3.14
N PHE A 324 9.55 -23.76 -3.40
CA PHE A 324 8.17 -23.58 -2.93
C PHE A 324 8.10 -23.51 -1.39
N ALA A 325 8.76 -24.44 -0.69
CA ALA A 325 8.79 -24.47 0.77
C ALA A 325 9.47 -23.23 1.37
N VAL A 326 10.63 -22.84 0.82
CA VAL A 326 11.39 -21.65 1.25
C VAL A 326 10.60 -20.38 1.00
N ARG A 327 9.91 -20.26 -0.14
CA ARG A 327 9.09 -19.10 -0.50
C ARG A 327 7.91 -18.87 0.47
N LYS A 328 7.23 -19.94 0.88
CA LYS A 328 6.06 -19.86 1.78
C LYS A 328 6.45 -19.66 3.26
N SER A 329 7.67 -20.04 3.63
CA SER A 329 8.11 -20.06 5.03
C SER A 329 8.08 -18.71 5.75
N PRO A 330 8.52 -17.56 5.18
CA PRO A 330 8.45 -16.27 5.88
C PRO A 330 7.03 -15.85 6.26
N ALA A 331 6.05 -16.05 5.38
CA ALA A 331 4.64 -15.73 5.67
C ALA A 331 4.09 -16.63 6.78
N LEU A 332 4.42 -17.93 6.76
CA LEU A 332 4.04 -18.86 7.82
C LEU A 332 4.66 -18.52 9.18
N LEU A 333 5.92 -18.10 9.19
CA LEU A 333 6.60 -17.67 10.41
C LEU A 333 6.01 -16.37 10.98
N GLN A 334 5.63 -15.44 10.10
CA GLN A 334 4.91 -14.23 10.48
C GLN A 334 3.57 -14.57 11.16
N GLU A 335 2.78 -15.49 10.60
CA GLU A 335 1.56 -15.96 11.27
C GLU A 335 1.84 -16.64 12.60
N MET A 336 2.91 -17.41 12.70
CA MET A 336 3.28 -18.05 13.97
C MET A 336 3.69 -17.01 15.03
N VAL A 337 4.32 -15.90 14.65
CA VAL A 337 4.57 -14.74 15.52
C VAL A 337 3.25 -14.09 15.92
N ASN A 338 2.35 -13.81 14.97
CA ASN A 338 1.03 -13.22 15.24
C ASN A 338 0.23 -14.06 16.24
N VAL A 339 0.17 -15.39 16.04
CA VAL A 339 -0.47 -16.34 16.96
C VAL A 339 0.18 -16.32 18.34
N GLY A 340 1.52 -16.31 18.39
CA GLY A 340 2.24 -16.20 19.66
C GLY A 340 1.87 -14.94 20.44
N CYS A 341 1.75 -13.81 19.74
CA CYS A 341 1.38 -12.53 20.34
C CYS A 341 -0.07 -12.52 20.82
N GLN A 342 -1.01 -13.04 20.02
CA GLN A 342 -2.40 -13.18 20.40
C GLN A 342 -2.55 -14.03 21.67
N LEU A 343 -1.83 -15.15 21.78
CA LEU A 343 -1.82 -15.98 22.98
C LEU A 343 -1.28 -15.24 24.21
N THR A 344 -0.22 -14.45 24.06
CA THR A 344 0.29 -13.61 25.17
C THR A 344 -0.74 -12.59 25.63
N MET A 345 -1.42 -11.91 24.72
CA MET A 345 -2.46 -10.92 25.06
C MET A 345 -3.68 -11.56 25.72
N MET A 346 -4.09 -12.75 25.26
CA MET A 346 -5.15 -13.53 25.91
C MET A 346 -4.76 -13.97 27.32
N ALA A 347 -3.49 -14.35 27.54
CA ALA A 347 -2.99 -14.72 28.86
C ALA A 347 -3.00 -13.54 29.83
N ASN A 348 -2.61 -12.34 29.37
CA ASN A 348 -2.61 -11.13 30.19
C ASN A 348 -4.03 -10.63 30.53
N SER A 349 -5.00 -10.83 29.64
CA SER A 349 -6.37 -10.31 29.82
C SER A 349 -7.33 -11.27 30.53
N ARG A 350 -7.29 -12.58 30.24
CA ARG A 350 -8.35 -13.51 30.67
C ARG A 350 -7.98 -14.40 31.86
N GLY A 351 -6.73 -14.42 32.32
CA GLY A 351 -6.27 -15.31 33.39
C GLY A 351 -6.39 -16.80 33.01
N GLY A 352 -5.47 -17.65 33.48
CA GLY A 352 -5.55 -19.11 33.27
C GLY A 352 -5.06 -19.64 31.89
N PHE A 353 -4.74 -18.76 30.94
CA PHE A 353 -4.01 -19.16 29.72
C PHE A 353 -2.50 -19.08 29.94
N HIS A 354 -1.75 -20.05 29.41
CA HIS A 354 -0.30 -20.04 29.45
C HIS A 354 0.25 -19.24 28.25
N ALA A 355 0.99 -18.16 28.53
CA ALA A 355 1.66 -17.40 27.49
C ALA A 355 2.87 -18.16 26.91
N PRO A 356 3.14 -18.07 25.61
CA PRO A 356 4.41 -18.52 25.06
C PRO A 356 5.55 -17.65 25.62
N ARG A 357 6.72 -18.27 25.82
CA ARG A 357 7.92 -17.53 26.26
C ARG A 357 8.45 -16.67 25.12
N LEU A 358 9.04 -15.53 25.48
CA LEU A 358 9.69 -14.61 24.55
C LEU A 358 10.68 -15.32 23.61
N VAL A 359 11.49 -16.25 24.14
CA VAL A 359 12.46 -17.03 23.37
C VAL A 359 11.82 -17.75 22.17
N SER A 360 10.61 -18.27 22.32
CA SER A 360 9.91 -18.99 21.25
C SER A 360 9.56 -18.05 20.10
N ILE A 361 8.98 -16.88 20.42
CA ILE A 361 8.62 -15.83 19.45
C ILE A 361 9.88 -15.30 18.76
N GLU A 362 10.92 -15.04 19.53
CA GLU A 362 12.21 -14.61 19.04
C GLU A 362 12.87 -15.62 18.10
N ASN A 363 12.76 -16.91 18.41
CA ASN A 363 13.22 -17.97 17.54
C ASN A 363 12.44 -18.01 16.21
N CYS A 364 11.15 -17.65 16.19
CA CYS A 364 10.37 -17.50 14.94
C CYS A 364 10.99 -16.45 14.04
N MET A 365 11.23 -15.25 14.59
CA MET A 365 11.83 -14.15 13.85
C MET A 365 13.25 -14.51 13.36
N LYS A 366 14.05 -15.16 14.20
CA LYS A 366 15.39 -15.63 13.84
C LYS A 366 15.36 -16.71 12.74
N LEU A 367 14.37 -17.61 12.79
CA LEU A 367 14.19 -18.63 11.75
C LEU A 367 13.84 -17.98 10.40
N THR A 368 13.13 -16.85 10.38
CA THR A 368 12.87 -16.11 9.14
C THR A 368 14.18 -15.61 8.54
N GLN A 369 15.05 -14.97 9.35
CA GLN A 369 16.37 -14.52 8.89
C GLN A 369 17.21 -15.69 8.34
N MET A 370 17.19 -16.83 9.02
CA MET A 370 17.90 -18.06 8.63
C MET A 370 17.44 -18.60 7.28
N ILE A 371 16.13 -18.64 7.03
CA ILE A 371 15.56 -19.13 5.77
C ILE A 371 15.87 -18.17 4.63
N VAL A 372 15.78 -16.86 4.85
CA VAL A 372 16.08 -15.83 3.83
C VAL A 372 17.55 -15.87 3.42
N GLN A 373 18.47 -16.01 4.39
CA GLN A 373 19.91 -16.04 4.10
C GLN A 373 20.45 -17.44 3.77
N GLY A 374 19.66 -18.50 3.97
CA GLY A 374 20.09 -19.89 3.81
C GLY A 374 21.22 -20.24 4.77
N LEU A 375 21.00 -20.05 6.08
CA LEU A 375 22.00 -20.25 7.13
C LEU A 375 21.43 -20.99 8.34
N GLN A 376 22.22 -21.92 8.90
CA GLN A 376 21.91 -22.54 10.19
C GLN A 376 22.24 -21.61 11.37
N GLU A 377 21.57 -21.82 12.50
CA GLU A 377 21.74 -21.02 13.73
C GLU A 377 23.17 -21.02 14.28
N THR A 378 23.90 -22.14 14.13
CA THR A 378 25.26 -22.32 14.68
C THR A 378 26.34 -21.65 13.84
N LYS A 379 26.02 -21.21 12.62
CA LYS A 379 26.97 -20.70 11.65
C LYS A 379 27.17 -19.19 11.81
N SER A 380 28.32 -18.69 11.36
CA SER A 380 28.66 -17.27 11.49
C SER A 380 27.79 -16.39 10.56
N PRO A 381 27.35 -15.20 11.01
CA PRO A 381 26.66 -14.23 10.17
C PRO A 381 27.46 -13.77 8.94
N LEU A 382 28.79 -13.90 8.95
CA LEU A 382 29.67 -13.51 7.84
C LEU A 382 29.42 -14.34 6.56
N LEU A 383 28.85 -15.54 6.68
CA LEU A 383 28.50 -16.40 5.54
C LEU A 383 27.32 -15.85 4.71
N GLN A 384 26.72 -14.73 5.11
CA GLN A 384 25.76 -13.97 4.28
C GLN A 384 26.45 -13.26 3.11
N LEU A 385 27.75 -12.96 3.22
CA LEU A 385 28.52 -12.29 2.18
C LEU A 385 28.84 -13.25 1.02
N PRO A 386 28.94 -12.75 -0.23
CA PRO A 386 29.36 -13.57 -1.36
C PRO A 386 30.80 -14.06 -1.18
N HIS A 387 31.12 -15.23 -1.75
CA HIS A 387 32.46 -15.83 -1.74
C HIS A 387 33.04 -16.16 -0.36
N PHE A 388 32.21 -16.17 0.69
CA PHE A 388 32.59 -16.66 2.01
C PHE A 388 32.18 -18.13 2.15
N ASP A 389 33.18 -18.96 2.44
CA ASP A 389 33.01 -20.37 2.76
C ASP A 389 33.44 -20.61 4.21
N GLU A 390 33.07 -21.76 4.77
CA GLU A 390 33.36 -22.08 6.17
C GLU A 390 34.86 -22.14 6.47
N GLU A 391 35.67 -22.50 5.49
CA GLU A 391 37.13 -22.54 5.61
C GLU A 391 37.73 -21.14 5.82
N HIS A 392 37.14 -20.14 5.17
CA HIS A 392 37.61 -18.75 5.20
C HIS A 392 37.36 -18.08 6.56
N LEU A 393 36.36 -18.52 7.32
CA LEU A 393 36.02 -17.96 8.64
C LEU A 393 37.17 -18.07 9.66
N ARG A 394 38.07 -19.06 9.49
CA ARG A 394 39.24 -19.26 10.35
C ARG A 394 40.17 -18.03 10.34
N TYR A 395 40.25 -17.32 9.22
CA TYR A 395 41.06 -16.11 9.08
C TYR A 395 40.43 -14.91 9.83
N CYS A 396 39.09 -14.79 9.80
CA CYS A 396 38.34 -13.73 10.45
C CYS A 396 38.39 -13.83 11.99
N VAL A 397 38.25 -15.05 12.52
CA VAL A 397 38.22 -15.32 13.97
C VAL A 397 39.63 -15.44 14.57
N SER A 398 40.68 -15.22 13.77
CA SER A 398 42.06 -15.27 14.24
C SER A 398 42.33 -14.27 15.38
N LYS A 399 43.31 -14.58 16.23
CA LYS A 399 43.67 -13.75 17.41
C LYS A 399 43.94 -12.28 17.07
N LYS A 400 44.37 -12.00 15.83
CA LYS A 400 44.73 -10.67 15.34
C LYS A 400 43.50 -9.78 15.07
N TYR A 401 42.44 -10.32 14.48
CA TYR A 401 41.30 -9.53 14.00
C TYR A 401 40.02 -9.72 14.83
N LYS A 402 39.74 -10.94 15.31
CA LYS A 402 38.56 -11.28 16.14
C LYS A 402 37.20 -10.83 15.58
N VAL A 403 37.02 -10.86 14.26
CA VAL A 403 35.78 -10.43 13.60
C VAL A 403 34.70 -11.50 13.74
N ARG A 404 33.56 -11.15 14.35
CA ARG A 404 32.41 -12.06 14.54
C ARG A 404 31.14 -11.55 13.88
N SER A 405 30.96 -10.23 13.82
CA SER A 405 29.81 -9.56 13.21
C SER A 405 30.18 -8.86 11.90
N LEU A 406 29.17 -8.52 11.10
CA LEU A 406 29.36 -7.68 9.91
C LEU A 406 29.81 -6.27 10.27
N GLN A 407 29.37 -5.75 11.43
CA GLN A 407 29.77 -4.45 11.94
C GLN A 407 31.25 -4.43 12.32
N ASP A 408 31.77 -5.51 12.89
CA ASP A 408 33.20 -5.68 13.21
C ASP A 408 34.04 -5.66 11.93
N LEU A 409 33.53 -6.22 10.82
CA LEU A 409 34.23 -6.21 9.53
C LEU A 409 34.31 -4.80 8.94
N VAL A 410 33.24 -4.01 9.10
CA VAL A 410 33.15 -2.62 8.63
C VAL A 410 34.06 -1.69 9.46
N SER A 411 34.19 -1.93 10.77
CA SER A 411 35.01 -1.10 11.65
C SER A 411 36.52 -1.24 11.42
N LEU A 412 36.97 -2.33 10.79
CA LEU A 412 38.37 -2.51 10.42
C LEU A 412 38.83 -1.53 9.33
N LYS A 413 40.10 -1.11 9.44
CA LYS A 413 40.78 -0.31 8.43
C LYS A 413 40.89 -1.08 7.10
N ASP A 414 40.87 -0.36 5.97
CA ASP A 414 40.91 -0.99 4.64
C ASP A 414 42.18 -1.85 4.42
N SER A 415 43.34 -1.41 4.91
CA SER A 415 44.59 -2.19 4.82
C SER A 415 44.52 -3.52 5.58
N GLU A 416 43.94 -3.50 6.78
CA GLU A 416 43.76 -4.69 7.62
C GLU A 416 42.73 -5.63 7.01
N ARG A 417 41.64 -5.08 6.45
CA ARG A 417 40.60 -5.84 5.76
C ARG A 417 41.14 -6.54 4.52
N ARG A 418 41.88 -5.83 3.66
CA ARG A 418 42.57 -6.42 2.49
C ARG A 418 43.57 -7.48 2.90
N SER A 419 44.33 -7.25 3.98
CA SER A 419 45.27 -8.25 4.50
C SER A 419 44.57 -9.51 5.02
N MET A 420 43.40 -9.38 5.65
CA MET A 420 42.59 -10.50 6.13
C MET A 420 41.98 -11.27 4.95
N LEU A 421 41.45 -10.56 3.96
CA LEU A 421 40.76 -11.10 2.78
C LEU A 421 41.69 -11.34 1.59
N ARG A 422 42.98 -11.58 1.84
CA ARG A 422 44.00 -11.83 0.81
C ARG A 422 43.73 -13.04 -0.09
N PHE A 423 42.84 -13.94 0.33
CA PHE A 423 42.44 -15.11 -0.44
C PHE A 423 41.45 -14.75 -1.57
N LEU A 424 40.82 -13.58 -1.52
CA LEU A 424 39.94 -13.09 -2.56
C LEU A 424 40.75 -12.35 -3.64
N VAL A 425 40.40 -12.62 -4.91
CA VAL A 425 40.83 -11.82 -6.06
C VAL A 425 40.20 -10.43 -5.96
N GLU A 426 40.85 -9.38 -6.47
CA GLU A 426 40.38 -7.98 -6.37
C GLU A 426 38.92 -7.82 -6.84
N GLU A 427 38.52 -8.45 -7.95
CA GLU A 427 37.12 -8.42 -8.43
C GLU A 427 36.12 -8.98 -7.39
N LYS A 428 36.47 -10.10 -6.75
CA LYS A 428 35.64 -10.73 -5.71
C LYS A 428 35.63 -9.91 -4.42
N TYR A 429 36.76 -9.27 -4.09
CA TYR A 429 36.84 -8.35 -2.95
C TYR A 429 35.93 -7.15 -3.18
N ASP A 430 35.97 -6.52 -4.35
CA ASP A 430 35.13 -5.39 -4.69
C ASP A 430 33.63 -5.74 -4.65
N GLU A 431 33.25 -6.94 -5.12
CA GLU A 431 31.88 -7.46 -4.96
C GLU A 431 31.48 -7.59 -3.49
N VAL A 432 32.34 -8.17 -2.64
CA VAL A 432 32.10 -8.31 -1.19
C VAL A 432 31.92 -6.95 -0.55
N ILE A 433 32.78 -5.98 -0.84
CA ILE A 433 32.69 -4.64 -0.26
C ILE A 433 31.47 -3.88 -0.78
N SER A 434 31.11 -4.04 -2.06
CA SER A 434 29.90 -3.46 -2.62
C SER A 434 28.64 -3.99 -1.94
N VAL A 435 28.58 -5.31 -1.70
CA VAL A 435 27.47 -5.95 -0.98
C VAL A 435 27.47 -5.52 0.48
N LEU A 436 28.61 -5.56 1.18
CA LEU A 436 28.73 -5.10 2.56
C LEU A 436 28.27 -3.63 2.70
N GLY A 437 28.55 -2.79 1.70
CA GLY A 437 28.09 -1.42 1.65
C GLY A 437 26.57 -1.25 1.46
N SER A 438 25.87 -2.25 0.90
CA SER A 438 24.40 -2.22 0.76
C SER A 438 23.66 -2.67 2.02
N PHE A 439 24.33 -3.33 2.98
CA PHE A 439 23.70 -3.77 4.23
C PHE A 439 23.17 -2.57 5.03
N PRO A 440 22.02 -2.74 5.72
CA PRO A 440 21.40 -1.66 6.49
C PRO A 440 22.14 -1.43 7.81
N HIS A 441 22.28 -0.16 8.16
CA HIS A 441 22.69 0.30 9.48
C HIS A 441 21.61 1.25 10.01
N ILE A 442 20.82 0.78 10.97
CA ILE A 442 19.71 1.56 11.51
C ILE A 442 20.17 2.26 12.78
N ALA A 443 19.92 3.56 12.90
CA ALA A 443 19.97 4.23 14.19
C ALA A 443 18.53 4.33 14.73
N MET A 444 18.33 3.76 15.91
CA MET A 444 17.05 3.75 16.62
C MET A 444 17.09 4.80 17.73
N GLU A 445 16.18 5.74 17.78
CA GLU A 445 16.02 6.65 18.94
C GLU A 445 14.66 6.39 19.58
N THR A 446 14.60 6.44 20.90
CA THR A 446 13.41 6.05 21.68
C THR A 446 13.03 7.20 22.58
N LYS A 447 11.79 7.66 22.46
CA LYS A 447 11.16 8.63 23.35
C LYS A 447 9.99 7.97 24.03
N LEU A 448 9.79 8.26 25.29
CA LEU A 448 8.73 7.69 26.10
C LEU A 448 7.84 8.83 26.58
N GLN A 449 6.55 8.73 26.28
CA GLN A 449 5.56 9.79 26.51
C GLN A 449 4.19 9.16 26.83
N VAL A 450 3.43 9.81 27.71
CA VAL A 450 2.00 9.58 27.86
C VAL A 450 1.29 10.66 27.05
N LEU A 451 0.57 10.28 25.99
CA LEU A 451 0.00 11.24 25.02
C LEU A 451 -1.26 11.94 25.53
N ASP A 452 -1.86 11.45 26.62
CA ASP A 452 -3.18 11.87 27.09
C ASP A 452 -3.16 12.58 28.46
N ASP A 453 -1.98 12.84 29.04
CA ASP A 453 -1.80 13.50 30.36
C ASP A 453 -1.11 14.86 30.22
N GLU A 454 -1.52 15.86 31.02
CA GLU A 454 -0.89 17.20 31.11
C GLU A 454 0.63 17.10 31.43
N ASP A 455 1.00 16.13 32.27
CA ASP A 455 2.39 15.79 32.58
C ASP A 455 2.87 14.63 31.70
N SER A 456 3.13 14.87 30.40
CA SER A 456 3.49 13.82 29.42
C SER A 456 4.69 12.92 29.80
N ASN A 457 5.54 13.37 30.73
CA ASN A 457 6.71 12.62 31.24
C ASN A 457 6.42 11.82 32.53
N ASN A 458 5.29 12.04 33.21
CA ASN A 458 4.95 11.38 34.46
C ASN A 458 4.03 10.18 34.20
N ILE A 459 4.55 8.97 34.40
CA ILE A 459 3.80 7.75 34.10
C ILE A 459 3.11 7.26 35.35
N THR A 460 1.78 7.24 35.32
CA THR A 460 0.96 6.74 36.43
C THR A 460 0.63 5.26 36.28
N ALA A 461 0.39 4.57 37.40
CA ALA A 461 0.01 3.17 37.40
C ALA A 461 -1.30 2.94 36.63
N GLY A 462 -1.30 2.01 35.67
CA GLY A 462 -2.45 1.70 34.83
C GLY A 462 -2.67 2.60 33.60
N SER A 463 -1.87 3.66 33.42
CA SER A 463 -1.90 4.50 32.21
C SER A 463 -1.42 3.75 30.96
N ILE A 464 -1.81 4.23 29.77
CA ILE A 464 -1.31 3.69 28.50
C ILE A 464 -0.04 4.43 28.13
N VAL A 465 1.11 3.75 28.22
CA VAL A 465 2.40 4.31 27.87
C VAL A 465 2.62 4.19 26.37
N THR A 466 3.01 5.29 25.72
CA THR A 466 3.41 5.28 24.32
C THR A 466 4.92 5.46 24.20
N VAL A 467 5.58 4.52 23.52
CA VAL A 467 6.99 4.59 23.17
C VAL A 467 7.10 4.93 21.70
N THR A 468 7.51 6.15 21.42
CA THR A 468 7.77 6.64 20.07
C THR A 468 9.20 6.27 19.68
N VAL A 469 9.33 5.42 18.67
CA VAL A 469 10.62 4.97 18.15
C VAL A 469 10.84 5.58 16.78
N THR A 470 11.89 6.40 16.65
CA THR A 470 12.33 6.94 15.37
C THR A 470 13.45 6.06 14.82
N LEU A 471 13.23 5.51 13.62
CA LEU A 471 14.17 4.64 12.92
C LEU A 471 14.76 5.41 11.76
N THR A 472 16.08 5.55 11.73
CA THR A 472 16.80 6.16 10.60
C THR A 472 17.69 5.12 9.93
N ARG A 473 17.40 4.84 8.66
CA ARG A 473 18.08 3.82 7.86
C ARG A 473 19.25 4.45 7.12
N LYS A 474 20.47 4.08 7.51
CA LYS A 474 21.71 4.41 6.79
C LYS A 474 22.27 3.15 6.11
N ARG A 475 23.11 3.34 5.11
CA ARG A 475 23.91 2.24 4.53
C ARG A 475 25.18 2.08 5.35
N MET A 476 25.64 0.84 5.55
CA MET A 476 26.92 0.58 6.23
C MET A 476 28.11 1.29 5.55
N ALA A 477 27.98 1.65 4.27
CA ALA A 477 28.98 2.39 3.51
C ALA A 477 29.29 3.82 4.02
N VAL A 478 28.56 4.38 5.00
CA VAL A 478 28.77 5.77 5.46
C VAL A 478 30.00 5.94 6.39
N SER A 479 30.64 4.85 6.84
CA SER A 479 32.00 4.91 7.44
C SER A 479 33.13 4.63 6.42
N MET A 480 32.76 4.31 5.18
CA MET A 480 33.72 3.95 4.14
C MET A 480 33.93 5.16 3.23
N THR A 481 35.08 5.80 3.31
CA THR A 481 35.61 6.84 2.38
C THR A 481 35.77 6.34 0.93
N PHE A 482 35.08 5.27 0.55
CA PHE A 482 35.18 4.53 -0.70
C PHE A 482 34.29 5.12 -1.82
N ILE A 483 33.15 5.76 -1.47
CA ILE A 483 32.22 6.30 -2.48
C ILE A 483 32.76 7.61 -3.10
N GLN A 484 33.58 8.40 -2.38
CA GLN A 484 34.13 9.63 -2.94
C GLN A 484 35.19 9.38 -4.03
N LYS A 485 35.95 8.27 -3.95
CA LYS A 485 36.91 7.89 -5.00
C LYS A 485 36.26 7.27 -6.23
N GLN A 486 35.12 6.56 -6.09
CA GLN A 486 34.38 6.03 -7.24
C GLN A 486 33.48 7.08 -7.90
N SER A 487 32.98 8.08 -7.16
CA SER A 487 32.27 9.23 -7.78
C SER A 487 33.21 10.05 -8.69
N GLN A 488 34.47 10.25 -8.29
CA GLN A 488 35.44 10.96 -9.16
C GLN A 488 35.97 10.13 -10.36
N LYS A 489 35.86 8.80 -10.33
CA LYS A 489 36.26 7.94 -11.48
C LYS A 489 35.08 7.43 -12.32
N GLY A 490 33.85 7.59 -11.85
CA GLY A 490 32.61 7.28 -12.58
C GLY A 490 31.91 8.48 -13.22
N LEU A 491 32.39 9.71 -12.95
CA LEU A 491 31.85 10.95 -13.53
C LEU A 491 32.77 11.52 -14.62
N ARG A 492 33.16 10.66 -15.56
CA ARG A 492 33.66 11.05 -16.89
C ARG A 492 33.13 10.08 -17.94
N THR A 493 31.82 9.88 -17.99
CA THR A 493 31.05 9.42 -19.17
C THR A 493 29.59 9.22 -18.75
N PHE A 494 28.77 10.27 -18.84
CA PHE A 494 27.34 10.24 -19.23
C PHE A 494 26.73 11.62 -18.93
N ASP A 495 27.16 12.62 -19.68
CA ASP A 495 26.34 13.80 -20.01
C ASP A 495 26.63 14.11 -21.48
N SER A 496 26.31 13.13 -22.33
CA SER A 496 26.12 13.36 -23.77
C SER A 496 24.71 12.93 -24.08
N ASP A 497 23.81 13.90 -24.18
CA ASP A 497 22.43 13.68 -24.59
C ASP A 497 22.41 12.86 -25.91
N PRO A 498 21.55 11.83 -26.05
CA PRO A 498 21.51 11.01 -27.26
C PRO A 498 21.25 11.82 -28.54
N TRP A 499 20.60 12.98 -28.41
CA TRP A 499 20.29 13.88 -29.51
C TRP A 499 21.53 14.61 -30.05
N THR A 500 22.49 15.02 -29.21
CA THR A 500 23.70 15.73 -29.67
C THR A 500 24.66 14.81 -30.42
N ASN A 501 24.77 13.53 -30.03
CA ASN A 501 25.56 12.53 -30.77
C ASN A 501 24.90 12.10 -32.08
N CYS A 502 23.56 12.05 -32.14
CA CYS A 502 22.86 11.82 -33.40
C CYS A 502 23.10 13.00 -34.36
N PHE A 503 23.11 14.23 -33.84
CA PHE A 503 23.34 15.42 -34.66
C PHE A 503 24.74 15.49 -35.28
N SER A 504 25.81 15.14 -34.57
CA SER A 504 27.17 15.16 -35.16
C SER A 504 27.37 14.07 -36.21
N TYR A 505 26.78 12.89 -35.99
CA TYR A 505 26.90 11.75 -36.89
C TYR A 505 26.21 11.99 -38.25
N TRP A 506 25.06 12.66 -38.26
CA TRP A 506 24.34 12.97 -39.50
C TRP A 506 24.82 14.26 -40.20
N TYR A 507 25.50 15.16 -39.49
CA TYR A 507 26.05 16.40 -40.07
C TYR A 507 27.24 16.13 -41.02
N GLU A 508 28.05 15.12 -40.72
CA GLU A 508 29.18 14.69 -41.57
C GLU A 508 28.76 13.86 -42.80
N HIS A 509 27.49 13.44 -42.92
CA HIS A 509 27.04 12.50 -43.96
C HIS A 509 26.02 13.07 -44.96
N TRP A 510 25.71 14.36 -44.91
CA TRP A 510 24.79 15.02 -45.85
C TRP A 510 25.50 16.03 -46.75
N GLU A 511 25.48 15.79 -48.06
CA GLU A 511 26.04 16.70 -49.08
C GLU A 511 25.16 17.93 -49.38
N ASN A 512 23.92 17.98 -48.87
CA ASN A 512 22.96 19.04 -49.17
C ASN A 512 22.96 20.17 -48.11
N THR A 513 23.39 21.37 -48.53
CA THR A 513 23.58 22.57 -47.67
C THR A 513 22.30 23.11 -47.02
N LEU A 514 21.11 22.81 -47.55
CA LEU A 514 19.83 23.22 -46.97
C LEU A 514 19.42 22.39 -45.75
N LEU A 515 19.69 21.09 -45.75
CA LEU A 515 19.35 20.18 -44.65
C LEU A 515 20.26 20.40 -43.43
N GLN A 516 21.54 20.72 -43.66
CA GLN A 516 22.45 21.11 -42.58
C GLN A 516 22.00 22.40 -41.86
N LYS A 517 21.49 23.39 -42.60
CA LYS A 517 20.98 24.65 -42.02
C LYS A 517 19.70 24.44 -41.20
N LEU A 518 18.78 23.60 -41.68
CA LEU A 518 17.56 23.21 -40.94
C LEU A 518 17.88 22.46 -39.64
N CYS A 519 18.85 21.55 -39.69
CA CYS A 519 19.36 20.85 -38.51
C CYS A 519 19.92 21.83 -37.47
N PHE A 520 20.79 22.75 -37.89
CA PHE A 520 21.39 23.75 -36.99
C PHE A 520 20.32 24.64 -36.34
N LEU A 521 19.31 25.05 -37.10
CA LEU A 521 18.18 25.84 -36.60
C LEU A 521 17.38 25.08 -35.53
N LEU A 522 17.04 23.81 -35.78
CA LEU A 522 16.30 22.95 -34.83
C LEU A 522 17.10 22.70 -33.54
N CYS A 523 18.41 22.51 -33.66
CA CYS A 523 19.30 22.34 -32.50
C CYS A 523 19.40 23.63 -31.66
N THR A 524 19.39 24.79 -32.33
CA THR A 524 19.42 26.11 -31.66
C THR A 524 18.11 26.36 -30.91
N ILE A 525 16.96 26.05 -31.52
CA ILE A 525 15.63 26.16 -30.91
C ILE A 525 15.51 25.23 -29.69
N TYR A 526 16.01 24.00 -29.77
CA TYR A 526 16.02 23.05 -28.66
C TYR A 526 16.87 23.54 -27.47
N MET A 527 18.08 24.04 -27.73
CA MET A 527 18.96 24.59 -26.70
C MET A 527 18.35 25.82 -26.03
N GLN A 528 17.72 26.70 -26.81
CA GLN A 528 17.09 27.92 -26.29
C GLN A 528 15.87 27.61 -25.42
N ARG A 529 15.09 26.57 -25.76
CA ARG A 529 13.94 26.11 -24.95
C ARG A 529 14.38 25.43 -23.64
N ARG A 530 15.55 24.79 -23.60
CA ARG A 530 16.15 24.22 -22.37
C ARG A 530 16.61 25.31 -21.39
N SER A 531 17.18 26.41 -21.90
CA SER A 531 17.60 27.56 -21.08
C SER A 531 16.43 28.27 -20.39
N LEU A 532 15.22 28.20 -20.95
CA LEU A 532 14.03 28.85 -20.40
C LEU A 532 13.33 28.02 -19.30
N ASN A 533 13.62 26.72 -19.20
CA ASN A 533 12.94 25.79 -18.27
C ASN A 533 13.76 25.44 -17.01
N SER A 534 14.93 26.06 -16.80
CA SER A 534 15.68 25.90 -15.54
C SER A 534 15.19 26.89 -14.48
N ALA A 535 14.51 26.39 -13.45
CA ALA A 535 14.14 27.17 -12.26
C ALA A 535 15.38 27.72 -11.52
N PRO A 536 15.29 28.90 -10.85
CA PRO A 536 16.41 29.49 -10.14
C PRO A 536 16.80 28.65 -8.91
N ARG A 537 18.10 28.39 -8.76
CA ARG A 537 18.70 27.78 -7.57
C ARG A 537 18.94 28.88 -6.54
N TYR A 538 18.45 28.71 -5.31
CA TYR A 538 18.83 29.57 -4.19
C TYR A 538 20.31 29.36 -3.82
N PRO A 539 21.04 30.43 -3.43
CA PRO A 539 22.42 30.30 -2.99
C PRO A 539 22.50 29.68 -1.58
N PRO A 540 23.56 28.93 -1.26
CA PRO A 540 23.79 28.38 0.07
C PRO A 540 24.21 29.48 1.07
N PRO A 541 23.88 29.34 2.37
CA PRO A 541 24.33 30.28 3.39
C PRO A 541 25.86 30.18 3.63
N PRO A 542 26.51 31.28 4.04
CA PRO A 542 27.96 31.32 4.23
C PRO A 542 28.42 30.61 5.53
N PRO A 543 29.68 30.15 5.58
CA PRO A 543 30.23 29.42 6.72
C PRO A 543 30.68 30.38 7.84
N LEU A 544 30.40 30.02 9.10
CA LEU A 544 31.04 30.62 10.28
C LEU A 544 32.27 29.79 10.67
N GLN A 545 33.42 30.47 10.80
CA GLN A 545 34.71 29.93 11.21
C GLN A 545 35.12 30.47 12.59
N ASP A 546 35.66 29.56 13.39
CA ASP A 546 36.66 29.67 14.47
C ASP A 546 36.29 30.47 15.75
N ALA A 547 36.09 29.84 16.93
CA ALA A 547 36.98 29.07 17.83
C ALA A 547 37.80 29.93 18.81
N VAL A 548 37.48 29.86 20.13
CA VAL A 548 38.39 30.02 21.32
C VAL A 548 37.67 29.36 22.54
N ALA A 549 38.02 28.14 22.96
CA ALA A 549 38.93 27.71 24.06
C ALA A 549 38.39 27.87 25.51
N VAL A 550 37.96 26.78 26.20
CA VAL A 550 38.66 25.99 27.28
C VAL A 550 38.38 26.58 28.71
N PRO A 551 38.32 25.84 29.87
CA PRO A 551 38.49 24.40 30.19
C PRO A 551 37.37 23.75 31.06
N LYS A 552 37.59 22.44 31.33
CA LYS A 552 36.99 21.57 32.38
C LYS A 552 37.35 22.02 33.81
N GLU A 553 36.52 21.66 34.79
CA GLU A 553 36.91 20.80 35.96
C GLU A 553 35.68 20.43 36.81
N ASP A 554 35.83 19.28 37.48
CA ASP A 554 34.84 18.53 38.25
C ASP A 554 34.78 18.96 39.74
N ASP A 555 33.76 18.44 40.43
CA ASP A 555 33.68 18.05 41.85
C ASP A 555 33.18 19.01 42.98
N GLU A 556 32.09 18.51 43.60
CA GLU A 556 31.75 18.39 45.04
C GLU A 556 31.20 19.56 45.91
N GLU A 557 29.99 19.28 46.44
CA GLU A 557 29.43 19.41 47.81
C GLU A 557 29.34 20.75 48.60
N GLY A 558 28.18 20.90 49.30
CA GLY A 558 28.00 21.67 50.54
C GLY A 558 27.22 22.99 50.39
N SER A 559 25.92 23.08 50.73
CA SER A 559 25.31 23.22 52.06
C SER A 559 25.33 24.63 52.68
N ASP A 560 24.11 25.12 52.96
CA ASP A 560 23.64 25.96 54.09
C ASP A 560 23.80 27.50 54.12
N LYS A 561 22.61 28.13 54.31
CA LYS A 561 22.25 29.26 55.18
C LYS A 561 22.69 30.71 54.88
N GLY A 562 21.70 31.60 55.03
CA GLY A 562 21.90 32.85 55.78
C GLY A 562 21.11 34.05 55.28
N SER A 563 20.01 34.35 55.98
CA SER A 563 19.13 35.53 55.86
C SER A 563 19.75 36.85 56.35
N GLU A 564 18.93 37.91 56.26
CA GLU A 564 18.92 39.22 56.96
C GLU A 564 19.65 40.38 56.24
N SER A 565 19.12 41.60 56.15
CA SER A 565 17.93 42.23 56.77
C SER A 565 17.60 43.59 56.13
N ASP A 566 16.29 43.88 56.07
CA ASP A 566 15.55 45.08 56.48
C ASP A 566 16.15 46.50 56.36
N GLU A 567 15.34 47.45 55.84
CA GLU A 567 14.59 48.41 56.69
C GLU A 567 13.77 49.43 55.86
N ALA A 568 12.55 49.66 56.37
CA ALA A 568 11.78 50.91 56.44
C ALA A 568 10.78 51.30 55.33
N GLU A 569 9.51 51.11 55.71
CA GLU A 569 8.26 51.59 55.11
C GLU A 569 7.92 53.08 55.33
N ALA A 570 6.89 53.52 54.58
CA ALA A 570 5.92 54.61 54.79
C ALA A 570 6.17 55.89 53.94
N ASN A 571 5.23 56.46 53.18
CA ASN A 571 3.76 56.37 53.18
C ASN A 571 3.14 56.86 51.83
N LYS A 572 1.85 56.60 51.63
CA LYS A 572 0.96 56.67 50.43
C LYS A 572 0.84 58.01 49.66
N ASP A 573 0.66 57.93 48.33
CA ASP A 573 -0.59 58.25 47.59
C ASP A 573 -0.45 57.99 46.06
N SER A 574 -1.51 57.44 45.44
CA SER A 574 -1.66 56.82 44.09
C SER A 574 -1.57 57.77 42.86
N PRO A 575 -1.86 57.35 41.60
CA PRO A 575 -1.84 56.02 40.94
C PRO A 575 -1.07 56.00 39.59
N SER A 576 -0.58 54.84 39.12
CA SER A 576 -0.47 54.59 37.68
C SER A 576 -0.48 53.11 37.35
N GLU A 577 -1.51 52.73 36.60
CA GLU A 577 -1.70 51.46 35.91
C GLU A 577 -0.59 51.22 34.87
N ARG A 578 0.11 50.09 34.98
CA ARG A 578 0.52 49.20 33.88
C ARG A 578 1.46 48.11 34.39
N ASP A 579 1.44 46.99 33.67
CA ASP A 579 2.36 45.84 33.75
C ASP A 579 1.81 44.56 34.43
N GLU A 580 0.57 44.16 34.11
CA GLU A 580 0.10 42.76 34.23
C GLU A 580 -0.08 42.06 32.87
N GLU A 581 0.30 42.70 31.76
CA GLU A 581 0.05 42.18 30.40
C GLU A 581 1.25 41.42 29.81
N SER A 582 2.43 41.54 30.42
CA SER A 582 3.69 40.93 29.96
C SER A 582 3.75 39.42 30.19
N ASP A 583 3.29 38.93 31.34
CA ASP A 583 3.47 37.53 31.73
C ASP A 583 2.43 36.60 31.08
N LYS A 584 1.27 37.12 30.68
CA LYS A 584 0.27 36.35 29.92
C LYS A 584 0.69 36.13 28.48
N GLN A 585 1.46 37.04 27.89
CA GLN A 585 1.80 36.96 26.47
C GLN A 585 2.86 35.88 26.19
N SER A 586 3.81 35.65 27.12
CA SER A 586 4.76 34.54 27.01
C SER A 586 4.11 33.17 27.19
N ASP A 587 3.14 33.05 28.10
CA ASP A 587 2.43 31.78 28.33
C ASP A 587 1.53 31.44 27.13
N THR A 588 0.86 32.46 26.56
CA THR A 588 0.01 32.26 25.37
C THR A 588 0.83 31.87 24.13
N GLU A 589 2.03 32.42 23.95
CA GLU A 589 2.92 32.05 22.83
C GLU A 589 3.46 30.62 22.96
N VAL A 590 3.75 30.14 24.17
CA VAL A 590 4.18 28.75 24.42
C VAL A 590 3.02 27.78 24.17
N ASP A 591 1.81 28.11 24.65
CA ASP A 591 0.61 27.31 24.45
C ASP A 591 0.22 27.23 22.97
N GLU A 592 0.35 28.31 22.20
CA GLU A 592 0.12 28.31 20.75
C GLU A 592 1.12 27.41 20.00
N ILE A 593 2.41 27.46 20.35
CA ILE A 593 3.44 26.60 19.74
C ILE A 593 3.17 25.13 20.05
N GLU A 594 2.75 24.81 21.27
CA GLU A 594 2.42 23.45 21.70
C GLU A 594 1.16 22.93 21.00
N TRP A 595 0.13 23.75 20.87
CA TRP A 595 -1.09 23.44 20.11
C TRP A 595 -0.82 23.23 18.61
N GLU A 596 0.03 24.05 18.00
CA GLU A 596 0.44 23.87 16.60
C GLU A 596 1.23 22.58 16.40
N ALA A 597 2.12 22.24 17.33
CA ALA A 597 2.85 20.97 17.31
C ALA A 597 1.90 19.77 17.45
N LEU A 598 0.91 19.87 18.32
CA LEU A 598 -0.13 18.86 18.52
C LEU A 598 -0.99 18.69 17.25
N GLN A 599 -1.49 19.77 16.66
CA GLN A 599 -2.25 19.73 15.41
C GLN A 599 -1.43 19.13 14.27
N GLN A 600 -0.15 19.48 14.15
CA GLN A 600 0.73 18.88 13.14
C GLN A 600 0.93 17.38 13.39
N SER A 601 1.01 16.93 14.65
CA SER A 601 1.12 15.50 14.97
C SER A 601 -0.16 14.74 14.61
N ILE A 602 -1.33 15.31 14.88
CA ILE A 602 -2.64 14.73 14.55
C ILE A 602 -2.81 14.67 13.03
N GLN A 603 -2.53 15.74 12.31
CA GLN A 603 -2.62 15.76 10.84
C GLN A 603 -1.63 14.79 10.19
N ARG A 604 -0.41 14.65 10.72
CA ARG A 604 0.55 13.62 10.27
C ARG A 604 0.00 12.22 10.50
N ARG A 605 -0.65 11.97 11.63
CA ARG A 605 -1.26 10.68 11.99
C ARG A 605 -2.46 10.36 11.10
N GLU A 606 -3.37 11.30 10.87
CA GLU A 606 -4.52 11.14 9.96
C GLU A 606 -4.06 10.88 8.53
N LYS A 607 -3.06 11.63 8.04
CA LYS A 607 -2.47 11.41 6.71
C LYS A 607 -1.79 10.04 6.61
N ALA A 608 -1.12 9.59 7.68
CA ALA A 608 -0.51 8.26 7.73
C ALA A 608 -1.53 7.11 7.81
N LEU A 609 -2.74 7.36 8.32
CA LEU A 609 -3.84 6.39 8.37
C LEU A 609 -4.60 6.30 7.03
N LEU A 610 -4.77 7.44 6.32
CA LEU A 610 -5.49 7.52 5.05
C LEU A 610 -4.63 7.09 3.85
N GLU A 611 -3.32 7.35 3.87
CA GLU A 611 -2.41 6.84 2.84
C GLU A 611 -2.00 5.40 3.16
N THR A 612 -2.45 4.43 2.35
CA THR A 612 -1.89 3.06 2.39
C THR A 612 -0.41 3.13 1.98
N LYS A 613 0.49 3.30 2.97
CA LYS A 613 1.93 3.40 2.74
C LYS A 613 2.40 2.20 1.90
N SER A 614 3.18 2.47 0.85
CA SER A 614 3.72 1.42 0.00
C SER A 614 4.63 0.48 0.81
N LYS A 615 4.39 -0.83 0.80
CA LYS A 615 5.26 -1.86 1.44
C LYS A 615 6.60 -2.09 0.70
N VAL A 616 7.01 -1.14 -0.14
CA VAL A 616 8.22 -1.23 -0.98
C VAL A 616 9.33 -0.44 -0.31
N THR A 617 10.34 -1.15 0.21
CA THR A 617 11.49 -0.57 0.92
C THR A 617 12.76 -0.74 0.09
N HIS A 618 13.83 -1.22 0.71
CA HIS A 618 15.09 -1.57 0.07
C HIS A 618 15.11 -3.07 -0.26
N PRO A 619 15.63 -3.48 -1.42
CA PRO A 619 15.76 -4.90 -1.76
C PRO A 619 16.83 -5.56 -0.88
N VAL A 620 16.50 -6.74 -0.36
CA VAL A 620 17.41 -7.55 0.46
C VAL A 620 18.42 -8.26 -0.43
N TYR A 621 19.69 -8.23 -0.04
CA TYR A 621 20.68 -9.13 -0.60
C TYR A 621 20.49 -10.54 -0.02
N SER A 622 19.93 -11.43 -0.84
CA SER A 622 19.73 -12.84 -0.52
C SER A 622 20.21 -13.72 -1.68
N LEU A 623 21.19 -14.59 -1.40
CA LEU A 623 21.78 -15.47 -2.40
C LEU A 623 20.90 -16.67 -2.71
N TYR A 624 20.31 -17.27 -1.68
CA TYR A 624 19.62 -18.57 -1.77
C TYR A 624 18.09 -18.45 -1.74
N TYR A 625 17.54 -17.27 -1.48
CA TYR A 625 16.09 -17.06 -1.45
C TYR A 625 15.54 -16.92 -2.89
N PRO A 626 14.43 -17.60 -3.24
CA PRO A 626 13.95 -17.69 -4.62
C PRO A 626 13.22 -16.44 -5.12
N ASP A 627 12.63 -15.65 -4.22
CA ASP A 627 11.85 -14.46 -4.57
C ASP A 627 12.61 -13.16 -4.24
N GLU A 628 12.19 -12.04 -4.84
CA GLU A 628 12.70 -10.74 -4.42
C GLU A 628 12.07 -10.35 -3.07
N LYS A 629 12.90 -10.15 -2.05
CA LYS A 629 12.45 -9.76 -0.70
C LYS A 629 12.78 -8.31 -0.40
N GLN A 630 11.86 -7.61 0.26
CA GLN A 630 12.04 -6.26 0.76
C GLN A 630 12.52 -6.29 2.22
N GLU A 631 13.34 -5.33 2.61
CA GLU A 631 13.87 -5.18 3.97
C GLU A 631 12.73 -4.77 4.91
N TRP A 632 12.42 -5.65 5.88
CA TRP A 632 11.44 -5.40 6.93
C TRP A 632 12.05 -5.63 8.31
N TRP A 633 11.45 -5.00 9.32
CA TRP A 633 11.96 -5.01 10.69
C TRP A 633 10.85 -5.27 11.69
N TRP A 634 11.16 -6.06 12.72
CA TRP A 634 10.30 -6.30 13.87
C TRP A 634 10.72 -5.36 14.99
N LEU A 635 9.77 -4.57 15.48
CA LEU A 635 9.95 -3.67 16.61
C LEU A 635 8.99 -4.05 17.72
N TYR A 636 9.51 -4.36 18.91
CA TYR A 636 8.69 -4.78 20.04
C TYR A 636 9.34 -4.44 21.38
N ILE A 637 8.52 -4.40 22.44
CA ILE A 637 8.96 -4.21 23.81
C ILE A 637 8.79 -5.52 24.56
N ALA A 638 9.85 -5.94 25.24
CA ALA A 638 9.84 -7.15 26.03
C ALA A 638 10.52 -6.95 27.38
N ASP A 639 10.07 -7.72 28.36
CA ASP A 639 10.76 -7.92 29.61
C ASP A 639 11.68 -9.14 29.49
N ARG A 640 12.99 -8.90 29.60
CA ARG A 640 13.98 -9.98 29.51
C ARG A 640 14.13 -10.76 30.81
N ARG A 641 13.72 -10.22 31.96
CA ARG A 641 13.76 -10.91 33.24
C ARG A 641 12.65 -11.96 33.29
N ASP A 642 11.44 -11.54 32.96
CA ASP A 642 10.25 -12.40 32.98
C ASP A 642 10.08 -13.22 31.69
N GLN A 643 10.91 -12.97 30.67
CA GLN A 643 10.84 -13.62 29.35
C GLN A 643 9.43 -13.49 28.75
N ALA A 644 8.83 -12.32 28.93
CA ALA A 644 7.48 -11.99 28.51
C ALA A 644 7.48 -10.83 27.53
N LEU A 645 6.57 -10.90 26.56
CA LEU A 645 6.32 -9.83 25.61
C LEU A 645 5.35 -8.82 26.25
N VAL A 646 5.69 -7.53 26.18
CA VAL A 646 4.90 -6.45 26.81
C VAL A 646 3.98 -5.79 25.78
N SER A 647 4.53 -5.43 24.61
CA SER A 647 3.77 -4.83 23.51
C SER A 647 3.65 -5.79 22.32
N MET A 648 2.61 -5.60 21.50
CA MET A 648 2.49 -6.35 20.24
C MET A 648 3.64 -5.96 19.29
N PRO A 649 4.35 -6.93 18.68
CA PRO A 649 5.39 -6.63 17.72
C PRO A 649 4.82 -5.92 16.51
N TYR A 650 5.38 -4.77 16.20
CA TYR A 650 5.06 -4.02 15.01
C TYR A 650 6.01 -4.45 13.89
N HIS A 651 5.45 -4.87 12.76
CA HIS A 651 6.21 -5.24 11.58
C HIS A 651 6.37 -4.04 10.64
N VAL A 652 7.51 -3.38 10.74
CA VAL A 652 7.88 -2.20 9.97
C VAL A 652 8.13 -2.59 8.51
N CYS A 653 7.13 -2.34 7.66
CA CYS A 653 7.16 -2.67 6.24
C CYS A 653 7.41 -1.46 5.34
N THR A 654 7.57 -0.25 5.89
CA THR A 654 7.57 1.01 5.12
C THR A 654 8.87 1.81 5.17
N LEU A 655 9.85 1.34 5.95
CA LEU A 655 11.12 2.03 6.20
C LEU A 655 11.96 2.18 4.92
N LYS A 656 12.00 3.41 4.39
CA LYS A 656 12.96 3.81 3.34
C LYS A 656 14.17 4.49 3.94
N ASP A 657 14.02 5.73 4.39
CA ASP A 657 15.10 6.54 4.98
C ASP A 657 14.84 6.81 6.46
N THR A 658 13.65 7.28 6.81
CA THR A 658 13.23 7.54 8.19
C THR A 658 11.78 7.11 8.42
N GLU A 659 11.49 6.48 9.55
CA GLU A 659 10.13 6.12 9.95
C GLU A 659 9.96 6.26 11.46
N GLU A 660 8.82 6.81 11.87
CA GLU A 660 8.42 6.91 13.27
C GLU A 660 7.32 5.90 13.54
N VAL A 661 7.49 5.12 14.61
CA VAL A 661 6.59 4.05 15.02
C VAL A 661 6.24 4.22 16.48
N GLU A 662 4.95 4.22 16.78
CA GLU A 662 4.43 4.27 18.15
C GLU A 662 4.12 2.86 18.65
N LEU A 663 4.71 2.47 19.77
CA LEU A 663 4.37 1.25 20.49
C LEU A 663 3.60 1.59 21.76
N LYS A 664 2.40 1.02 21.90
CA LYS A 664 1.52 1.26 23.05
C LYS A 664 1.44 0.02 23.92
N PHE A 665 1.52 0.21 25.24
CA PHE A 665 1.31 -0.86 26.21
C PHE A 665 0.79 -0.30 27.55
N PRO A 666 0.02 -1.09 28.31
CA PRO A 666 -0.45 -0.66 29.62
C PRO A 666 0.69 -0.65 30.64
N ALA A 667 0.80 0.42 31.43
CA ALA A 667 1.70 0.49 32.56
C ALA A 667 1.32 -0.58 33.62
N PRO A 668 2.31 -1.17 34.32
CA PRO A 668 2.04 -2.06 35.45
C PRO A 668 1.15 -1.38 36.52
N SER A 669 0.28 -2.17 37.16
CA SER A 669 -0.61 -1.66 38.22
C SER A 669 0.11 -1.31 39.52
N LYS A 670 1.34 -1.80 39.71
CA LYS A 670 2.15 -1.52 40.91
C LYS A 670 3.15 -0.42 40.61
N THR A 671 3.26 0.54 41.51
CA THR A 671 4.27 1.58 41.46
C THR A 671 5.67 1.00 41.61
N GLY A 672 6.65 1.65 41.00
CA GLY A 672 8.06 1.24 41.05
C GLY A 672 8.78 1.32 39.71
N ASN A 673 10.05 0.89 39.74
CA ASN A 673 10.96 1.03 38.61
C ASN A 673 11.02 -0.28 37.82
N TYR A 674 10.55 -0.24 36.59
CA TYR A 674 10.56 -1.36 35.66
C TYR A 674 11.66 -1.16 34.61
N GLN A 675 12.30 -2.26 34.23
CA GLN A 675 13.34 -2.27 33.19
C GLN A 675 12.89 -3.12 32.02
N TYR A 676 12.45 -2.45 30.96
CA TYR A 676 12.11 -3.07 29.70
C TYR A 676 13.24 -2.96 28.69
N SER A 677 13.09 -3.62 27.55
CA SER A 677 14.00 -3.49 26.42
C SER A 677 13.20 -3.32 25.14
N VAL A 678 13.52 -2.25 24.40
CA VAL A 678 13.05 -2.05 23.03
C VAL A 678 13.97 -2.84 22.12
N ILE A 679 13.42 -3.79 21.38
CA ILE A 679 14.17 -4.70 20.52
C ILE A 679 13.79 -4.43 19.07
N LEU A 680 14.80 -4.15 18.27
CA LEU A 680 14.70 -4.05 16.82
C LEU A 680 15.39 -5.27 16.21
N ARG A 681 14.64 -6.11 15.51
CA ARG A 681 15.13 -7.33 14.89
C ARG A 681 14.88 -7.30 13.39
N SER A 682 15.88 -7.67 12.60
CA SER A 682 15.70 -7.74 11.14
C SER A 682 14.85 -8.96 10.78
N ASP A 683 14.03 -8.88 9.74
CA ASP A 683 13.38 -10.08 9.20
C ASP A 683 14.32 -10.88 8.28
N SER A 684 15.34 -10.21 7.71
CA SER A 684 16.07 -10.70 6.54
C SER A 684 17.56 -10.91 6.74
N TYR A 685 18.20 -10.24 7.71
CA TYR A 685 19.64 -10.32 7.94
C TYR A 685 19.94 -10.83 9.34
N LEU A 686 20.97 -11.66 9.50
CA LEU A 686 21.41 -12.10 10.83
C LEU A 686 22.49 -11.16 11.39
N GLY A 687 22.43 -10.90 12.69
CA GLY A 687 23.46 -10.17 13.43
C GLY A 687 23.38 -8.64 13.31
N LEU A 688 22.24 -8.11 12.87
CA LEU A 688 21.95 -6.66 12.82
C LEU A 688 20.92 -6.21 13.88
N ASP A 689 20.59 -7.10 14.80
CA ASP A 689 19.57 -6.85 15.81
C ASP A 689 20.11 -5.87 16.86
N GLN A 690 19.23 -4.99 17.35
CA GLN A 690 19.56 -3.98 18.35
C GLN A 690 18.64 -4.13 19.56
N ILE A 691 19.22 -3.97 20.74
CA ILE A 691 18.52 -4.03 22.01
C ILE A 691 18.86 -2.75 22.76
N LYS A 692 17.86 -1.90 23.03
CA LYS A 692 18.02 -0.71 23.87
C LYS A 692 17.27 -0.89 25.19
N PRO A 693 17.94 -0.71 26.34
CA PRO A 693 17.26 -0.73 27.62
C PRO A 693 16.34 0.49 27.75
N LEU A 694 15.13 0.26 28.25
CA LEU A 694 14.13 1.29 28.53
C LEU A 694 13.82 1.23 30.03
N LYS A 695 14.02 2.33 30.74
CA LYS A 695 13.65 2.45 32.16
C LYS A 695 12.28 3.11 32.23
N LEU A 696 11.39 2.52 33.00
CA LEU A 696 10.04 3.00 33.23
C LEU A 696 9.87 3.24 34.73
N GLU A 697 9.62 4.49 35.12
CA GLU A 697 9.33 4.85 36.51
C GLU A 697 7.83 5.09 36.61
N VAL A 698 7.16 4.24 37.40
CA VAL A 698 5.70 4.28 37.55
C VAL A 698 5.36 4.90 38.89
N HIS A 699 4.71 6.06 38.83
CA HIS A 699 4.22 6.82 39.98
C HIS A 699 2.78 6.44 40.32
N GLU A 700 2.38 6.78 41.54
CA GLU A 700 0.98 6.65 41.94
C GLU A 700 0.14 7.69 41.19
N ALA A 701 -1.05 7.29 40.75
CA ALA A 701 -1.97 8.23 40.13
C ALA A 701 -2.31 9.35 41.14
N LYS A 702 -2.25 10.62 40.71
CA LYS A 702 -2.76 11.73 41.52
C LYS A 702 -4.23 11.41 41.85
N ALA A 703 -4.60 11.48 43.13
CA ALA A 703 -5.98 11.32 43.51
C ALA A 703 -6.81 12.38 42.77
N VAL A 704 -7.86 11.95 42.06
CA VAL A 704 -8.81 12.88 41.46
C VAL A 704 -9.39 13.70 42.61
N LEU A 705 -9.12 15.00 42.62
CA LEU A 705 -9.83 15.94 43.48
C LEU A 705 -11.28 15.94 42.98
N ASP A 706 -12.20 15.35 43.74
CA ASP A 706 -13.65 15.33 43.47
C ASP A 706 -14.31 16.72 43.43
N ASN A 707 -13.53 17.80 43.43
CA ASN A 707 -14.00 19.17 43.37
C ASN A 707 -13.80 19.74 41.96
N HIS A 708 -14.44 19.14 40.96
CA HIS A 708 -14.92 19.98 39.88
C HIS A 708 -16.16 20.68 40.44
N PRO A 709 -16.24 22.03 40.49
CA PRO A 709 -17.50 22.67 40.77
C PRO A 709 -18.48 22.18 39.72
N GLN A 710 -19.45 21.38 40.17
CA GLN A 710 -20.62 21.07 39.37
C GLN A 710 -21.18 22.43 38.96
N TRP A 711 -21.42 22.64 37.67
CA TRP A 711 -22.05 23.87 37.20
C TRP A 711 -23.41 23.94 37.89
N ASP A 712 -23.48 24.68 38.99
CA ASP A 712 -24.73 25.10 39.61
C ASP A 712 -25.37 26.03 38.59
N ILE A 713 -26.18 25.44 37.71
CA ILE A 713 -27.09 26.19 36.86
C ILE A 713 -28.03 26.86 37.87
N PRO A 714 -28.03 28.20 38.01
CA PRO A 714 -28.95 28.84 38.91
C PRO A 714 -30.37 28.51 38.45
N GLU A 715 -31.17 27.94 39.35
CA GLU A 715 -32.61 27.87 39.20
C GLU A 715 -33.11 29.32 39.05
N THR A 716 -33.27 29.77 37.80
CA THR A 716 -33.98 31.01 37.51
C THR A 716 -35.42 30.81 37.92
N GLU A 717 -35.76 31.54 38.98
CA GLU A 717 -37.06 31.93 39.51
C GLU A 717 -38.28 31.52 38.69
N GLU A 718 -39.16 30.81 39.38
CA GLU A 718 -40.58 30.65 39.13
C GLU A 718 -41.22 31.95 38.61
N GLU A 719 -41.68 31.94 37.36
CA GLU A 719 -42.85 32.72 36.95
C GLU A 719 -43.97 31.72 36.62
N ASP A 720 -44.92 31.63 37.56
CA ASP A 720 -46.21 30.98 37.39
C ASP A 720 -46.93 31.53 36.15
N GLU A 721 -47.49 30.66 35.30
CA GLU A 721 -48.94 30.61 35.05
C GLU A 721 -49.33 29.57 33.97
N GLU A 722 -50.36 28.80 34.34
CA GLU A 722 -51.35 28.08 33.50
C GLU A 722 -51.03 26.66 32.98
N GLN A 723 -51.52 25.70 33.78
CA GLN A 723 -51.97 24.36 33.41
C GLN A 723 -52.95 24.37 32.23
N GLU A 724 -52.70 23.53 31.22
CA GLU A 724 -53.75 22.82 30.48
C GLU A 724 -53.19 21.51 29.88
N ASP A 725 -53.60 20.40 30.51
CA ASP A 725 -53.89 19.04 30.03
C ASP A 725 -53.19 18.44 28.78
N SER A 726 -52.74 17.18 28.95
CA SER A 726 -53.35 15.99 28.32
C SER A 726 -52.35 14.98 27.73
N ASP A 727 -52.47 13.78 28.29
CA ASP A 727 -52.33 12.45 27.68
C ASP A 727 -50.94 11.86 27.43
N GLY A 728 -50.62 10.91 28.31
CA GLY A 728 -49.63 9.88 28.09
C GLY A 728 -50.09 8.81 27.10
N ILE A 729 -49.11 8.13 26.51
CA ILE A 729 -49.26 6.85 25.84
C ILE A 729 -48.06 6.00 26.28
N GLU A 730 -48.33 5.05 27.17
CA GLU A 730 -47.60 3.79 27.28
C GLU A 730 -48.20 2.82 26.26
N GLU A 731 -47.36 2.10 25.52
CA GLU A 731 -47.65 0.84 24.82
C GLU A 731 -46.33 0.40 24.15
N SER A 732 -45.90 -0.87 24.11
CA SER A 732 -46.23 -2.11 24.82
C SER A 732 -45.19 -3.13 24.34
N GLU A 733 -44.79 -4.04 25.22
CA GLU A 733 -44.08 -5.28 24.87
C GLU A 733 -45.13 -6.30 24.41
N ASP A 734 -45.02 -6.83 23.18
CA ASP A 734 -45.83 -7.94 22.70
C ASP A 734 -44.95 -9.20 22.56
N ASP A 735 -45.06 -10.07 23.57
CA ASP A 735 -44.89 -11.52 23.44
C ASP A 735 -46.20 -12.10 22.89
N ASP A 736 -46.14 -12.94 21.85
CA ASP A 736 -47.24 -13.86 21.54
C ASP A 736 -46.68 -15.23 21.12
N GLU A 737 -46.91 -16.21 22.01
CA GLU A 737 -46.89 -17.64 21.73
C GLU A 737 -48.28 -18.11 21.24
N ASP A 738 -48.23 -19.04 20.28
CA ASP A 738 -49.08 -20.21 20.10
C ASP A 738 -50.35 -20.25 19.20
N ASN A 739 -50.27 -21.27 18.32
CA ASN A 739 -51.28 -22.18 17.75
C ASN A 739 -52.23 -21.74 16.62
N ASP A 740 -51.96 -22.29 15.43
CA ASP A 740 -52.81 -23.30 14.76
C ASP A 740 -52.04 -24.14 13.72
#